data_AF-A0AA39KSK7-F1
#
_entry.id   AF-A0AA39KSK7-F1
#
_cell.length_a   1.000
_cell.length_b   1.000
_cell.length_c   1.000
_cell.angle_alpha   90.00
_cell.angle_beta   90.00
_cell.angle_gamma   90.00
#
_symmetry.space_group_name_H-M   'P 1'
#
loop_
_entity.id
_entity.type
_entity.pdbx_description
1 polymer ?
#
loop_
_entity_poly.entity_id
_entity_poly.type
_entity_poly.pdbx_seq_one_letter_code
_entity_poly.pdbx_strand_id
1 'polypeptide(L)'
;MAAFTFNLQKKIEPSLVTCGKFDGSHPCLAIATSAGSILIHSPHRQPPANIIDSSHENLERRLEWNGEIAELQIGRQIISLCTGRLHEDERDILIIGMHTHVLAYQVEENADLFYKQVADGAYSLAVGKLSWLPNPVTIIGGNCSVTILNNEGIEIFWTVMGDIVRSLAILDFDGDGENELLAGTEDYELKIIKEDLILWETKETAPVTALAALSGKQFAYVVGNGTVGIYEGGQRLWRIKSKHRVVAIKCYDVNGDGVMELVTGWNSGKIDARSCINGDTVFKLQINSPVAGIVEADYRRTGRPDLVIVSITGEIRGYSAGSIIDTPEPGVAIRQLIAKKQALLMELRQRNNDNSSSSYLSTKLAINAITARTAARLVLASGPGLFIHCVIVFAEGVFEGETLVVHPKIPVGELEIELRPAKNTPVDIHVKVCLGSANTDLFQVFEIVRQLPPFSMYELIPRPAELPNNLRNCGVSFQISERPQRVVLWLNQSFLLSEEFIITDESSIDIWFRGMRDNKIHCLQISSTGNAMIQTQDPNLAGDIIQSLAMYLGIQELGSEAKFPDEEQKLSSALERIKDLKEVDTRLQADAAGGSTLLKNLVVRLEDSRILNDLENMRKRLHQLKTINGDLIRAHEFRVNSRKELALTLKELNVGVRYAARLRVGHAATSTVTRCRAAIQEENTRALVTALQNG
;
A
#
# COMPACT_ATOMS: atom_id res chain seq x y z
N MET A 1 -22.87 -0.54 -25.76
CA MET A 1 -23.75 0.55 -25.23
C MET A 1 -24.05 0.25 -23.77
N ALA A 2 -24.26 1.26 -22.90
CA ALA A 2 -24.59 0.99 -21.50
C ALA A 2 -25.97 0.33 -21.40
N ALA A 3 -26.08 -0.74 -20.61
CA ALA A 3 -27.31 -1.47 -20.37
C ALA A 3 -28.32 -0.66 -19.55
N PHE A 4 -27.83 0.17 -18.63
CA PHE A 4 -28.63 1.15 -17.92
C PHE A 4 -27.77 2.36 -17.54
N THR A 5 -28.39 3.51 -17.33
CA THR A 5 -27.74 4.73 -16.86
C THR A 5 -28.72 5.55 -16.04
N PHE A 6 -28.29 6.01 -14.86
CA PHE A 6 -29.04 6.93 -14.01
C PHE A 6 -28.08 7.82 -13.21
N ASN A 7 -28.61 8.85 -12.54
CA ASN A 7 -27.81 9.81 -11.79
C ASN A 7 -28.41 10.07 -10.41
N LEU A 8 -27.60 9.89 -9.36
CA LEU A 8 -27.99 10.11 -7.96
C LEU A 8 -27.95 11.58 -7.52
N GLN A 9 -27.45 12.49 -8.37
CA GLN A 9 -27.32 13.93 -8.11
C GLN A 9 -26.56 14.30 -6.81
N LYS A 10 -25.78 13.37 -6.26
CA LYS A 10 -24.93 13.56 -5.08
C LYS A 10 -23.47 13.32 -5.44
N LYS A 11 -22.57 14.06 -4.81
CA LYS A 11 -21.12 13.89 -4.96
C LYS A 11 -20.66 12.68 -4.17
N ILE A 12 -19.87 11.83 -4.83
CA ILE A 12 -19.42 10.55 -4.33
C ILE A 12 -17.94 10.63 -3.99
N GLU A 13 -17.55 10.08 -2.84
CA GLU A 13 -16.13 9.96 -2.46
C GLU A 13 -15.44 8.83 -3.27
N PRO A 14 -14.21 9.06 -3.75
CA PRO A 14 -13.48 8.08 -4.54
C PRO A 14 -13.11 6.85 -3.70
N SER A 15 -13.16 5.68 -4.33
CA SER A 15 -12.88 4.37 -3.72
C SER A 15 -13.84 3.94 -2.61
N LEU A 16 -14.94 4.67 -2.37
CA LEU A 16 -15.96 4.35 -1.34
C LEU A 16 -17.30 3.94 -1.96
N VAL A 17 -17.23 2.92 -2.81
CA VAL A 17 -18.38 2.32 -3.48
C VAL A 17 -18.28 0.81 -3.32
N THR A 18 -19.35 0.20 -2.83
CA THR A 18 -19.45 -1.25 -2.72
C THR A 18 -20.85 -1.73 -3.08
N CYS A 19 -21.01 -3.04 -3.27
CA CYS A 19 -22.29 -3.68 -3.53
C CYS A 19 -22.49 -4.88 -2.61
N GLY A 20 -23.72 -5.10 -2.19
CA GLY A 20 -24.07 -6.24 -1.33
C GLY A 20 -25.55 -6.56 -1.39
N LYS A 21 -25.89 -7.81 -1.09
CA LYS A 21 -27.26 -8.30 -0.95
C LYS A 21 -27.71 -8.13 0.49
N PHE A 22 -28.09 -6.91 0.87
CA PHE A 22 -28.54 -6.62 2.24
C PHE A 22 -29.84 -7.35 2.60
N ASP A 23 -30.73 -7.54 1.62
CA ASP A 23 -31.99 -8.29 1.76
C ASP A 23 -31.78 -9.81 1.57
N GLY A 24 -30.53 -10.26 1.39
CA GLY A 24 -30.15 -11.63 1.04
C GLY A 24 -30.33 -11.99 -0.43
N SER A 25 -31.27 -11.34 -1.12
CA SER A 25 -31.63 -11.66 -2.51
C SER A 25 -31.21 -10.60 -3.53
N HIS A 26 -31.54 -9.32 -3.28
CA HIS A 26 -31.33 -8.23 -4.24
C HIS A 26 -30.00 -7.52 -4.03
N PRO A 27 -29.19 -7.30 -5.09
CA PRO A 27 -27.97 -6.53 -4.98
C PRO A 27 -28.28 -5.03 -4.86
N CYS A 28 -27.80 -4.44 -3.79
CA CYS A 28 -27.91 -3.02 -3.50
C CYS A 28 -26.54 -2.37 -3.65
N LEU A 29 -26.54 -1.09 -4.03
CA LEU A 29 -25.33 -0.29 -4.13
C LEU A 29 -25.19 0.55 -2.87
N ALA A 30 -24.04 0.49 -2.20
CA ALA A 30 -23.73 1.33 -1.05
C ALA A 30 -22.60 2.31 -1.40
N ILE A 31 -22.84 3.60 -1.21
CA ILE A 31 -21.94 4.67 -1.63
C ILE A 31 -21.74 5.68 -0.50
N ALA A 32 -20.49 6.03 -0.18
CA ALA A 32 -20.22 7.15 0.71
C ALA A 32 -20.28 8.50 -0.04
N THR A 33 -20.93 9.48 0.57
CA THR A 33 -20.98 10.85 0.09
C THR A 33 -19.94 11.72 0.78
N SER A 34 -19.59 12.85 0.15
CA SER A 34 -18.68 13.84 0.75
C SER A 34 -19.24 14.50 2.03
N ALA A 35 -20.53 14.31 2.34
CA ALA A 35 -21.16 14.82 3.55
C ALA A 35 -21.00 13.88 4.76
N GLY A 36 -20.35 12.72 4.59
CA GLY A 36 -20.25 11.70 5.65
C GLY A 36 -21.55 10.90 5.86
N SER A 37 -22.42 10.89 4.85
CA SER A 37 -23.57 9.98 4.78
C SER A 37 -23.31 8.84 3.81
N ILE A 38 -23.98 7.70 4.01
CA ILE A 38 -23.95 6.57 3.08
C ILE A 38 -25.30 6.49 2.39
N LEU A 39 -25.30 6.41 1.07
CA LEU A 39 -26.48 6.16 0.27
C LEU A 39 -26.55 4.69 -0.07
N ILE A 40 -27.71 4.10 0.15
CA ILE A 40 -28.01 2.74 -0.28
C ILE A 40 -29.07 2.83 -1.37
N HIS A 41 -28.74 2.37 -2.58
CA HIS A 41 -29.67 2.30 -3.70
C HIS A 41 -30.09 0.86 -3.95
N SER A 42 -31.38 0.59 -3.83
CA SER A 42 -32.02 -0.71 -4.10
C SER A 42 -33.11 -0.56 -5.17
N PRO A 43 -32.84 -0.95 -6.42
CA PRO A 43 -33.77 -0.74 -7.54
C PRO A 43 -34.99 -1.66 -7.51
N HIS A 44 -34.88 -2.82 -6.85
CA HIS A 44 -35.94 -3.85 -6.81
C HIS A 44 -36.63 -3.92 -5.45
N ARG A 45 -36.45 -2.91 -4.60
CA ARG A 45 -37.13 -2.86 -3.31
C ARG A 45 -38.63 -2.79 -3.55
N GLN A 46 -39.34 -3.84 -3.14
CA GLN A 46 -40.79 -3.77 -3.08
C GLN A 46 -41.17 -2.97 -1.83
N PRO A 47 -41.93 -1.86 -1.96
CA PRO A 47 -42.52 -1.24 -0.78
C PRO A 47 -43.38 -2.31 -0.08
N PRO A 48 -43.34 -2.41 1.27
CA PRO A 48 -44.01 -3.49 1.97
C PRO A 48 -45.49 -3.51 1.60
N ALA A 49 -45.93 -4.61 0.97
CA ALA A 49 -47.34 -4.87 0.72
C ALA A 49 -48.01 -5.24 2.05
N ASN A 50 -49.07 -4.52 2.38
CA ASN A 50 -49.98 -4.70 3.52
C ASN A 50 -49.49 -4.18 4.88
N ILE A 51 -49.69 -2.88 5.09
CA ILE A 51 -49.93 -2.28 6.41
C ILE A 51 -51.32 -2.73 6.88
N ILE A 52 -51.50 -3.99 7.29
CA ILE A 52 -52.73 -4.35 8.03
C ILE A 52 -52.45 -5.19 9.29
N ASP A 53 -51.46 -6.08 9.36
CA ASP A 53 -51.30 -6.91 10.57
C ASP A 53 -49.83 -7.21 10.93
N SER A 54 -49.19 -6.29 11.67
CA SER A 54 -48.21 -6.64 12.71
C SER A 54 -47.83 -5.38 13.51
N SER A 55 -48.21 -5.36 14.79
CA SER A 55 -47.71 -4.52 15.89
C SER A 55 -46.89 -3.27 15.50
N HIS A 56 -47.46 -2.09 15.78
CA HIS A 56 -46.88 -0.75 15.61
C HIS A 56 -45.44 -0.54 16.14
N GLU A 57 -44.88 -1.46 16.95
CA GLU A 57 -43.52 -1.34 17.50
C GLU A 57 -42.38 -1.71 16.53
N ASN A 58 -42.65 -2.44 15.44
CA ASN A 58 -41.60 -2.88 14.50
C ASN A 58 -41.38 -1.95 13.30
N LEU A 59 -42.25 -0.96 13.06
CA LEU A 59 -42.12 -0.01 11.95
C LEU A 59 -41.11 1.11 12.25
N GLU A 60 -40.96 1.53 13.51
CA GLU A 60 -40.00 2.57 13.93
C GLU A 60 -38.54 2.11 13.86
N ARG A 61 -38.30 0.81 13.71
CA ARG A 61 -36.95 0.23 13.66
C ARG A 61 -36.39 0.11 12.25
N ARG A 62 -37.12 0.34 11.16
CA ARG A 62 -36.57 0.16 9.80
C ARG A 62 -36.00 1.47 9.25
N LEU A 63 -34.94 1.37 8.45
CA LEU A 63 -34.37 2.51 7.73
C LEU A 63 -35.45 3.27 6.93
N GLU A 64 -35.41 4.60 6.94
CA GLU A 64 -36.32 5.42 6.12
C GLU A 64 -35.85 5.40 4.65
N TRP A 65 -36.73 5.00 3.74
CA TRP A 65 -36.46 4.93 2.30
C TRP A 65 -37.25 6.00 1.55
N ASN A 66 -36.54 6.82 0.78
CA ASN A 66 -37.12 7.76 -0.16
C ASN A 66 -37.17 7.09 -1.54
N GLY A 67 -38.18 6.24 -1.75
CA GLY A 67 -38.29 5.40 -2.94
C GLY A 67 -37.24 4.29 -2.93
N GLU A 68 -36.32 4.32 -3.89
CA GLU A 68 -35.25 3.31 -4.06
C GLU A 68 -33.98 3.65 -3.27
N ILE A 69 -33.94 4.80 -2.58
CA ILE A 69 -32.74 5.31 -1.90
C ILE A 69 -32.99 5.43 -0.39
N ALA A 70 -32.10 4.84 0.40
CA ALA A 70 -31.96 5.12 1.82
C ALA A 70 -30.68 5.94 2.08
N GLU A 71 -30.74 6.84 3.06
CA GLU A 71 -29.60 7.65 3.50
C GLU A 71 -29.28 7.37 4.96
N LEU A 72 -28.06 6.91 5.21
CA LEU A 72 -27.49 6.63 6.52
C LEU A 72 -26.63 7.80 6.97
N GLN A 73 -27.03 8.45 8.06
CA GLN A 73 -26.25 9.54 8.66
C GLN A 73 -25.27 8.98 9.70
N ILE A 74 -24.01 8.82 9.31
CA ILE A 74 -22.95 8.34 10.22
C ILE A 74 -22.44 9.49 11.11
N GLY A 75 -22.51 10.74 10.63
CA GLY A 75 -22.07 11.92 11.38
C GLY A 75 -20.54 12.00 11.58
N ARG A 76 -19.78 11.16 10.88
CA ARG A 76 -18.30 11.09 10.92
C ARG A 76 -17.75 10.87 9.52
N GLN A 77 -16.50 11.25 9.31
CA GLN A 77 -15.82 11.00 8.04
C GLN A 77 -15.54 9.51 7.85
N ILE A 78 -15.99 8.98 6.71
CA ILE A 78 -15.80 7.59 6.29
C ILE A 78 -14.49 7.52 5.50
N ILE A 79 -13.65 6.53 5.80
CA ILE A 79 -12.34 6.32 5.14
C ILE A 79 -12.36 5.09 4.26
N SER A 80 -13.09 4.07 4.68
CA SER A 80 -13.17 2.78 3.99
C SER A 80 -14.58 2.21 4.11
N LEU A 81 -14.99 1.47 3.10
CA LEU A 81 -16.31 0.87 2.98
C LEU A 81 -16.15 -0.52 2.38
N CYS A 82 -16.77 -1.52 3.01
CA CYS A 82 -16.74 -2.90 2.52
C CYS A 82 -18.08 -3.57 2.78
N THR A 83 -18.39 -4.60 1.99
CA THR A 83 -19.54 -5.47 2.20
C THR A 83 -19.09 -6.91 2.16
N GLY A 84 -19.70 -7.74 2.99
CA GLY A 84 -19.46 -9.17 2.97
C GLY A 84 -20.32 -9.92 3.98
N ARG A 85 -20.20 -11.23 3.97
CA ARG A 85 -20.96 -12.13 4.85
C ARG A 85 -20.13 -12.42 6.08
N LEU A 86 -20.65 -12.10 7.27
CA LEU A 86 -20.04 -12.45 8.56
C LEU A 86 -20.78 -13.59 9.28
N HIS A 87 -22.01 -13.89 8.85
CA HIS A 87 -22.81 -15.00 9.35
C HIS A 87 -23.09 -15.99 8.22
N GLU A 88 -23.61 -17.17 8.58
CA GLU A 88 -24.15 -18.14 7.61
C GLU A 88 -25.41 -17.63 6.90
N ASP A 89 -26.01 -16.56 7.40
CA ASP A 89 -27.09 -15.83 6.73
C ASP A 89 -26.67 -15.42 5.30
N GLU A 90 -27.60 -15.52 4.35
CA GLU A 90 -27.36 -15.07 2.97
C GLU A 90 -27.23 -13.55 2.83
N ARG A 91 -27.50 -12.80 3.92
CA ARG A 91 -27.49 -11.34 3.99
C ARG A 91 -26.08 -10.81 4.14
N ASP A 92 -25.74 -9.86 3.28
CA ASP A 92 -24.48 -9.15 3.38
C ASP A 92 -24.58 -8.05 4.44
N ILE A 93 -23.47 -7.80 5.13
CA ILE A 93 -23.34 -6.77 6.16
C ILE A 93 -22.53 -5.61 5.61
N LEU A 94 -22.93 -4.40 5.95
CA LEU A 94 -22.22 -3.19 5.57
C LEU A 94 -21.18 -2.86 6.65
N ILE A 95 -19.90 -2.82 6.28
CA ILE A 95 -18.81 -2.46 7.19
C ILE A 95 -18.28 -1.08 6.82
N ILE A 96 -18.26 -0.20 7.82
CA ILE A 96 -17.93 1.20 7.69
C ILE A 96 -16.70 1.49 8.55
N GLY A 97 -15.60 1.86 7.89
CA GLY A 97 -14.35 2.22 8.54
C GLY A 97 -14.21 3.72 8.71
N MET A 98 -13.93 4.13 9.95
CA MET A 98 -13.68 5.51 10.34
C MET A 98 -12.27 5.64 10.95
N HIS A 99 -11.85 6.88 11.23
CA HIS A 99 -10.52 7.14 11.79
C HIS A 99 -10.29 6.55 13.19
N THR A 100 -11.33 6.19 13.93
CA THR A 100 -11.19 5.59 15.28
C THR A 100 -12.12 4.42 15.52
N HIS A 101 -13.05 4.15 14.62
CA HIS A 101 -14.12 3.20 14.87
C HIS A 101 -14.41 2.41 13.61
N VAL A 102 -14.85 1.18 13.80
CA VAL A 102 -15.42 0.35 12.77
C VAL A 102 -16.83 -0.01 13.20
N LEU A 103 -17.76 0.16 12.27
CA LEU A 103 -19.18 -0.15 12.45
C LEU A 103 -19.55 -1.26 11.46
N ALA A 104 -20.05 -2.38 11.98
CA ALA A 104 -20.72 -3.39 11.18
C ALA A 104 -22.23 -3.20 11.32
N TYR A 105 -22.89 -2.91 10.21
CA TYR A 105 -24.27 -2.45 10.17
C TYR A 105 -25.13 -3.34 9.28
N GLN A 106 -26.27 -3.76 9.83
CA GLN A 106 -27.26 -4.55 9.12
C GLN A 106 -28.39 -3.64 8.63
N VAL A 107 -28.42 -3.44 7.31
CA VAL A 107 -29.27 -2.44 6.64
C VAL A 107 -30.76 -2.74 6.79
N GLU A 108 -31.19 -3.99 6.65
CA GLU A 108 -32.63 -4.31 6.67
C GLU A 108 -33.27 -4.20 8.06
N GLU A 109 -32.50 -4.54 9.10
CA GLU A 109 -32.94 -4.49 10.50
C GLU A 109 -32.60 -3.16 11.17
N ASN A 110 -31.83 -2.29 10.49
CA ASN A 110 -31.28 -1.04 11.05
C ASN A 110 -30.60 -1.30 12.41
N ALA A 111 -29.76 -2.33 12.44
CA ALA A 111 -29.12 -2.80 13.66
C ALA A 111 -27.61 -2.79 13.51
N ASP A 112 -26.92 -2.35 14.56
CA ASP A 112 -25.48 -2.45 14.67
C ASP A 112 -25.14 -3.86 15.16
N LEU A 113 -24.36 -4.61 14.40
CA LEU A 113 -23.81 -5.90 14.85
C LEU A 113 -22.71 -5.68 15.88
N PHE A 114 -21.79 -4.78 15.55
CA PHE A 114 -20.81 -4.28 16.50
C PHE A 114 -20.35 -2.88 16.13
N TYR A 115 -19.96 -2.13 17.16
CA TYR A 115 -19.34 -0.83 17.05
C TYR A 115 -18.06 -0.83 17.90
N LYS A 116 -16.91 -0.99 17.24
CA LYS A 116 -15.62 -1.22 17.90
C LYS A 116 -14.71 -0.02 17.72
N GLN A 117 -14.07 0.41 18.80
CA GLN A 117 -13.00 1.41 18.74
C GLN A 117 -11.69 0.76 18.27
N VAL A 118 -11.07 1.35 17.26
CA VAL A 118 -9.79 0.96 16.66
C VAL A 118 -8.86 2.17 16.74
N ALA A 119 -7.87 2.11 17.64
CA ALA A 119 -6.95 3.24 17.87
C ALA A 119 -6.09 3.58 16.64
N ASP A 120 -5.72 2.55 15.86
CA ASP A 120 -4.87 2.68 14.68
C ASP A 120 -5.64 3.17 13.43
N GLY A 121 -6.96 3.31 13.52
CA GLY A 121 -7.85 3.68 12.41
C GLY A 121 -8.15 2.53 11.44
N ALA A 122 -9.15 2.73 10.58
CA ALA A 122 -9.57 1.76 9.56
C ALA A 122 -9.41 2.36 8.15
N TYR A 123 -8.18 2.33 7.62
CA TYR A 123 -7.83 2.88 6.30
C TYR A 123 -8.20 1.95 5.15
N SER A 124 -8.20 0.64 5.40
CA SER A 124 -8.66 -0.37 4.46
C SER A 124 -9.45 -1.46 5.18
N LEU A 125 -10.39 -2.08 4.47
CA LEU A 125 -11.27 -3.11 4.99
C LEU A 125 -11.40 -4.23 3.97
N ALA A 126 -11.42 -5.47 4.45
CA ALA A 126 -11.79 -6.64 3.68
C ALA A 126 -12.63 -7.58 4.54
N VAL A 127 -13.58 -8.28 3.91
CA VAL A 127 -14.40 -9.30 4.56
C VAL A 127 -14.24 -10.59 3.78
N GLY A 128 -13.98 -11.68 4.49
CA GLY A 128 -13.93 -12.98 3.88
C GLY A 128 -13.46 -14.06 4.85
N LYS A 129 -13.36 -15.27 4.32
CA LYS A 129 -12.89 -16.44 5.07
C LYS A 129 -11.41 -16.64 4.81
N LEU A 130 -10.63 -16.53 5.87
CA LEU A 130 -9.24 -16.96 5.94
C LEU A 130 -9.21 -18.44 6.32
N SER A 131 -8.26 -19.21 5.80
CA SER A 131 -8.29 -20.67 5.97
C SER A 131 -8.13 -21.14 7.41
N TRP A 132 -7.25 -20.49 8.15
CA TRP A 132 -6.95 -20.80 9.55
C TRP A 132 -8.04 -20.37 10.53
N LEU A 133 -9.11 -19.72 10.04
CA LEU A 133 -10.25 -19.30 10.86
C LEU A 133 -11.52 -20.02 10.42
N PRO A 134 -12.34 -20.52 11.37
CA PRO A 134 -13.52 -21.31 11.03
C PRO A 134 -14.60 -20.47 10.34
N ASN A 135 -14.75 -19.22 10.78
CA ASN A 135 -15.82 -18.30 10.38
C ASN A 135 -15.26 -17.15 9.54
N PRO A 136 -16.08 -16.52 8.68
CA PRO A 136 -15.69 -15.30 8.00
C PRO A 136 -15.41 -14.18 9.00
N VAL A 137 -14.42 -13.35 8.68
CA VAL A 137 -13.89 -12.31 9.57
C VAL A 137 -13.84 -10.96 8.88
N THR A 138 -13.79 -9.91 9.70
CA THR A 138 -13.54 -8.55 9.25
C THR A 138 -12.06 -8.22 9.44
N ILE A 139 -11.36 -7.91 8.35
CA ILE A 139 -9.96 -7.54 8.36
C ILE A 139 -9.84 -6.03 8.20
N ILE A 140 -9.09 -5.40 9.10
CA ILE A 140 -8.91 -3.95 9.19
C ILE A 140 -7.44 -3.61 9.01
N GLY A 141 -7.14 -2.76 8.04
CA GLY A 141 -5.83 -2.18 7.85
C GLY A 141 -5.75 -0.82 8.51
N GLY A 142 -4.88 -0.70 9.52
CA GLY A 142 -4.66 0.50 10.31
C GLY A 142 -3.31 1.17 10.04
N ASN A 143 -2.91 2.03 10.97
CA ASN A 143 -1.62 2.70 11.01
C ASN A 143 -0.51 1.75 11.50
N CYS A 144 0.22 1.14 10.55
CA CYS A 144 1.24 0.11 10.81
C CYS A 144 0.69 -1.17 11.48
N SER A 145 -0.60 -1.45 11.35
CA SER A 145 -1.20 -2.65 11.94
C SER A 145 -2.27 -3.26 11.04
N VAL A 146 -2.44 -4.57 11.17
CA VAL A 146 -3.61 -5.30 10.66
C VAL A 146 -4.29 -5.96 11.84
N THR A 147 -5.59 -5.72 11.97
CA THR A 147 -6.43 -6.31 13.01
C THR A 147 -7.53 -7.13 12.36
N ILE A 148 -7.77 -8.35 12.87
CA ILE A 148 -8.85 -9.22 12.42
C ILE A 148 -9.87 -9.35 13.54
N LEU A 149 -11.13 -9.05 13.21
CA LEU A 149 -12.27 -9.15 14.12
C LEU A 149 -13.19 -10.31 13.73
N ASN A 150 -13.73 -11.00 14.73
CA ASN A 150 -14.84 -11.93 14.53
C ASN A 150 -16.17 -11.21 14.25
N ASN A 151 -17.24 -11.98 14.07
CA ASN A 151 -18.61 -11.50 13.91
C ASN A 151 -19.14 -10.66 15.10
N GLU A 152 -18.60 -10.87 16.31
CA GLU A 152 -18.94 -10.11 17.53
C GLU A 152 -18.08 -8.84 17.72
N GLY A 153 -17.09 -8.59 16.85
CA GLY A 153 -16.16 -7.47 16.98
C GLY A 153 -15.01 -7.68 18.00
N ILE A 154 -14.73 -8.93 18.38
CA ILE A 154 -13.60 -9.35 19.20
C ILE A 154 -12.36 -9.54 18.30
N GLU A 155 -11.23 -9.01 18.74
CA GLU A 155 -9.92 -9.16 18.09
C GLU A 155 -9.41 -10.60 18.23
N ILE A 156 -9.25 -11.29 17.10
CA ILE A 156 -8.70 -12.66 17.04
C ILE A 156 -7.20 -12.62 16.72
N PHE A 157 -6.80 -11.72 15.81
CA PHE A 157 -5.44 -11.65 15.30
C PHE A 157 -5.00 -10.21 15.10
N TRP A 158 -3.73 -9.96 15.41
CA TRP A 158 -3.10 -8.66 15.25
C TRP A 158 -1.65 -8.84 14.81
N THR A 159 -1.24 -8.08 13.80
CA THR A 159 0.15 -8.05 13.33
C THR A 159 0.58 -6.65 12.94
N VAL A 160 1.89 -6.44 12.91
CA VAL A 160 2.52 -5.15 12.61
C VAL A 160 2.92 -5.09 11.14
N MET A 161 2.60 -3.96 10.51
CA MET A 161 2.92 -3.66 9.12
C MET A 161 3.94 -2.52 9.00
N GLY A 162 4.43 -2.31 7.78
CA GLY A 162 5.48 -1.34 7.53
C GLY A 162 5.09 0.11 7.71
N ASP A 163 3.91 0.44 7.21
CA ASP A 163 3.27 1.76 7.32
C ASP A 163 1.74 1.54 7.26
N ILE A 164 0.98 2.60 7.02
CA ILE A 164 -0.46 2.57 6.83
C ILE A 164 -0.83 1.52 5.76
N VAL A 165 -1.73 0.63 6.13
CA VAL A 165 -2.23 -0.42 5.25
C VAL A 165 -3.37 0.14 4.41
N ARG A 166 -3.08 0.43 3.14
CA ARG A 166 -3.99 1.13 2.24
C ARG A 166 -4.88 0.18 1.43
N SER A 167 -4.47 -1.08 1.28
CA SER A 167 -5.22 -2.07 0.53
C SER A 167 -5.06 -3.45 1.13
N LEU A 168 -6.14 -4.24 1.05
CA LEU A 168 -6.23 -5.60 1.55
C LEU A 168 -6.96 -6.44 0.51
N ALA A 169 -6.54 -7.69 0.34
CA ALA A 169 -7.23 -8.69 -0.47
C ALA A 169 -7.05 -10.07 0.16
N ILE A 170 -7.96 -10.98 -0.17
CA ILE A 170 -7.96 -12.37 0.29
C ILE A 170 -7.80 -13.25 -0.95
N LEU A 171 -6.80 -14.13 -0.94
CA LEU A 171 -6.28 -14.84 -2.12
C LEU A 171 -5.63 -16.14 -1.67
N ASP A 172 -5.86 -17.22 -2.40
CA ASP A 172 -5.03 -18.44 -2.34
C ASP A 172 -3.76 -18.24 -3.19
N PHE A 173 -2.64 -18.03 -2.51
CA PHE A 173 -1.36 -17.72 -3.12
C PHE A 173 -0.52 -18.98 -3.40
N ASP A 174 -0.54 -19.96 -2.50
CA ASP A 174 0.29 -21.15 -2.61
C ASP A 174 -0.42 -22.30 -3.38
N GLY A 175 -1.72 -22.18 -3.63
CA GLY A 175 -2.58 -23.11 -4.37
C GLY A 175 -2.99 -24.33 -3.59
N ASP A 176 -2.93 -24.28 -2.26
CA ASP A 176 -3.39 -25.38 -1.40
C ASP A 176 -4.92 -25.38 -1.20
N GLY A 177 -5.63 -24.41 -1.79
CA GLY A 177 -7.07 -24.22 -1.64
C GLY A 177 -7.45 -23.40 -0.41
N GLU A 178 -6.47 -22.87 0.31
CA GLU A 178 -6.61 -22.02 1.47
C GLU A 178 -6.37 -20.55 1.12
N ASN A 179 -7.20 -19.65 1.64
CA ASN A 179 -7.02 -18.24 1.36
C ASN A 179 -6.10 -17.58 2.39
N GLU A 180 -5.05 -16.90 1.91
CA GLU A 180 -4.20 -16.01 2.67
C GLU A 180 -4.61 -14.53 2.59
N LEU A 181 -4.00 -13.74 3.47
CA LEU A 181 -4.16 -12.30 3.51
C LEU A 181 -3.05 -11.60 2.72
N LEU A 182 -3.43 -10.88 1.68
CA LEU A 182 -2.55 -9.96 0.96
C LEU A 182 -2.75 -8.52 1.47
N ALA A 183 -1.68 -7.89 1.92
CA ALA A 183 -1.67 -6.53 2.43
C ALA A 183 -0.72 -5.62 1.66
N GLY A 184 -1.22 -4.44 1.28
CA GLY A 184 -0.47 -3.39 0.58
C GLY A 184 -0.30 -2.15 1.47
N THR A 185 0.94 -1.70 1.62
CA THR A 185 1.31 -0.60 2.53
C THR A 185 1.71 0.68 1.80
N GLU A 186 1.72 1.79 2.55
CA GLU A 186 2.21 3.08 2.06
C GLU A 186 3.74 3.11 1.88
N ASP A 187 4.50 2.26 2.58
CA ASP A 187 5.97 2.10 2.44
C ASP A 187 6.39 1.20 1.25
N TYR A 188 5.44 0.99 0.33
CA TYR A 188 5.61 0.27 -0.95
C TYR A 188 5.72 -1.25 -0.78
N GLU A 189 5.47 -1.78 0.40
CA GLU A 189 5.56 -3.23 0.65
C GLU A 189 4.22 -3.91 0.33
N LEU A 190 4.32 -5.05 -0.37
CA LEU A 190 3.29 -6.05 -0.52
C LEU A 190 3.68 -7.26 0.34
N LYS A 191 2.77 -7.73 1.19
CA LYS A 191 3.00 -8.91 2.03
C LYS A 191 1.84 -9.88 1.95
N ILE A 192 2.16 -11.16 1.89
CA ILE A 192 1.21 -12.27 1.99
C ILE A 192 1.43 -12.96 3.32
N ILE A 193 0.37 -13.02 4.11
CA ILE A 193 0.39 -13.47 5.50
C ILE A 193 -0.55 -14.66 5.61
N LYS A 194 -0.04 -15.75 6.19
CA LYS A 194 -0.79 -16.95 6.58
C LYS A 194 -0.55 -17.18 8.07
N GLU A 195 -1.60 -17.09 8.89
CA GLU A 195 -1.48 -17.15 10.35
C GLU A 195 -0.40 -16.18 10.88
N ASP A 196 0.59 -16.73 11.59
CA ASP A 196 1.76 -16.04 12.14
C ASP A 196 2.98 -16.11 11.20
N LEU A 197 2.82 -16.38 9.90
CA LEU A 197 3.92 -16.50 8.95
C LEU A 197 3.75 -15.53 7.77
N ILE A 198 4.85 -14.86 7.41
CA ILE A 198 4.95 -14.10 6.17
C ILE A 198 5.44 -15.05 5.09
N LEU A 199 4.58 -15.41 4.14
CA LEU A 199 4.92 -16.32 3.04
C LEU A 199 5.74 -15.62 1.96
N TRP A 200 5.38 -14.38 1.66
CA TRP A 200 5.98 -13.62 0.58
C TRP A 200 5.94 -12.13 0.87
N GLU A 201 7.05 -11.45 0.58
CA GLU A 201 7.20 -10.00 0.71
C GLU A 201 7.92 -9.47 -0.53
N THR A 202 7.41 -8.38 -1.10
CA THR A 202 8.11 -7.61 -2.13
C THR A 202 7.94 -6.11 -1.92
N LYS A 203 8.85 -5.33 -2.51
CA LYS A 203 8.80 -3.87 -2.50
C LYS A 203 8.52 -3.35 -3.91
N GLU A 204 7.46 -2.57 -4.02
CA GLU A 204 7.08 -1.84 -5.22
C GLU A 204 7.68 -0.42 -5.23
N THR A 205 7.35 0.33 -6.27
CA THR A 205 7.96 1.63 -6.58
C THR A 205 7.29 2.84 -5.93
N ALA A 206 6.09 2.65 -5.37
CA ALA A 206 5.29 3.69 -4.72
C ALA A 206 4.19 3.05 -3.84
N PRO A 207 3.36 3.84 -3.13
CA PRO A 207 2.33 3.32 -2.22
C PRO A 207 1.33 2.40 -2.92
N VAL A 208 1.02 1.25 -2.32
CA VAL A 208 0.05 0.29 -2.89
C VAL A 208 -1.36 0.75 -2.51
N THR A 209 -2.08 1.31 -3.48
CA THR A 209 -3.38 1.97 -3.27
C THR A 209 -4.58 1.04 -3.38
N ALA A 210 -4.50 -0.01 -4.18
CA ALA A 210 -5.56 -1.00 -4.36
C ALA A 210 -4.98 -2.37 -4.73
N LEU A 211 -5.68 -3.41 -4.29
CA LEU A 211 -5.38 -4.81 -4.55
C LEU A 211 -6.68 -5.52 -4.96
N ALA A 212 -6.58 -6.48 -5.87
CA ALA A 212 -7.69 -7.35 -6.23
C ALA A 212 -7.19 -8.78 -6.45
N ALA A 213 -7.83 -9.73 -5.80
CA ALA A 213 -7.60 -11.14 -6.06
C ALA A 213 -8.15 -11.52 -7.45
N LEU A 214 -7.39 -12.30 -8.19
CA LEU A 214 -7.78 -12.87 -9.49
C LEU A 214 -8.00 -14.37 -9.33
N SER A 215 -8.44 -15.04 -10.41
CA SER A 215 -8.59 -16.48 -10.43
C SER A 215 -7.22 -17.19 -10.27
N GLY A 216 -7.17 -18.20 -9.41
CA GLY A 216 -5.94 -18.96 -9.12
C GLY A 216 -4.96 -18.16 -8.27
N LYS A 217 -3.66 -18.33 -8.54
CA LYS A 217 -2.54 -17.73 -7.77
C LYS A 217 -2.20 -16.30 -8.17
N GLN A 218 -3.14 -15.61 -8.81
CA GLN A 218 -2.92 -14.32 -9.43
C GLN A 218 -3.54 -13.20 -8.59
N PHE A 219 -2.88 -12.05 -8.55
CA PHE A 219 -3.47 -10.84 -7.99
C PHE A 219 -3.02 -9.61 -8.76
N ALA A 220 -3.93 -8.64 -8.85
CA ALA A 220 -3.66 -7.34 -9.43
C ALA A 220 -3.25 -6.37 -8.32
N TYR A 221 -2.29 -5.51 -8.64
CA TYR A 221 -1.82 -4.44 -7.76
C TYR A 221 -1.82 -3.09 -8.47
N VAL A 222 -2.09 -2.05 -7.69
CA VAL A 222 -2.12 -0.67 -8.16
C VAL A 222 -1.30 0.21 -7.24
N VAL A 223 -0.43 0.97 -7.86
CA VAL A 223 0.51 1.85 -7.18
C VAL A 223 0.13 3.32 -7.41
N GLY A 224 0.36 4.17 -6.40
CA GLY A 224 -0.01 5.60 -6.43
C GLY A 224 0.61 6.42 -7.57
N ASN A 225 1.67 5.93 -8.21
CA ASN A 225 2.30 6.53 -9.39
C ASN A 225 1.58 6.21 -10.72
N GLY A 226 0.40 5.55 -10.67
CA GLY A 226 -0.36 5.17 -11.86
C GLY A 226 0.10 3.87 -12.53
N THR A 227 0.93 3.08 -11.83
CA THR A 227 1.33 1.74 -12.27
C THR A 227 0.26 0.72 -11.89
N VAL A 228 -0.08 -0.15 -12.85
CA VAL A 228 -0.94 -1.32 -12.65
C VAL A 228 -0.19 -2.54 -13.15
N GLY A 229 -0.23 -3.63 -12.40
CA GLY A 229 0.36 -4.88 -12.83
C GLY A 229 -0.31 -6.08 -12.19
N ILE A 230 0.13 -7.26 -12.60
CA ILE A 230 -0.35 -8.55 -12.09
C ILE A 230 0.85 -9.39 -11.68
N TYR A 231 0.70 -10.03 -10.52
CA TYR A 231 1.59 -11.05 -10.01
C TYR A 231 0.95 -12.43 -10.12
N GLU A 232 1.78 -13.44 -10.33
CA GLU A 232 1.44 -14.86 -10.28
C GLU A 232 2.52 -15.60 -9.50
N GLY A 233 2.17 -16.22 -8.37
CA GLY A 233 3.12 -17.00 -7.56
C GLY A 233 4.41 -16.24 -7.19
N GLY A 234 4.31 -14.93 -6.95
CA GLY A 234 5.43 -14.06 -6.60
C GLY A 234 6.24 -13.51 -7.79
N GLN A 235 5.91 -13.88 -9.03
CA GLN A 235 6.52 -13.33 -10.24
C GLN A 235 5.58 -12.33 -10.91
N ARG A 236 6.14 -11.21 -11.38
CA ARG A 236 5.38 -10.17 -12.08
C ARG A 236 5.18 -10.57 -13.54
N LEU A 237 3.94 -10.79 -13.97
CA LEU A 237 3.62 -11.15 -15.36
C LEU A 237 3.78 -9.95 -16.28
N TRP A 238 3.11 -8.85 -15.94
CA TRP A 238 3.22 -7.60 -16.68
C TRP A 238 2.94 -6.40 -15.76
N ARG A 239 3.43 -5.24 -16.19
CA ARG A 239 3.10 -3.95 -15.58
C ARG A 239 2.97 -2.90 -16.67
N ILE A 240 2.09 -1.94 -16.44
CA ILE A 240 1.95 -0.75 -17.26
C ILE A 240 1.93 0.48 -16.36
N LYS A 241 2.41 1.60 -16.89
CA LYS A 241 2.41 2.87 -16.19
C LYS A 241 1.69 3.91 -17.03
N SER A 242 0.92 4.76 -16.36
CA SER A 242 0.13 5.82 -16.99
C SER A 242 0.23 7.08 -16.15
N LYS A 243 -0.01 8.23 -16.79
CA LYS A 243 0.03 9.55 -16.14
C LYS A 243 -1.10 9.77 -15.13
N HIS A 244 -2.19 9.03 -15.28
CA HIS A 244 -3.37 9.14 -14.46
C HIS A 244 -3.31 8.15 -13.30
N ARG A 245 -3.82 8.52 -12.13
CA ARG A 245 -3.96 7.57 -11.02
C ARG A 245 -5.17 6.68 -11.25
N VAL A 246 -5.06 5.43 -10.83
CA VAL A 246 -6.18 4.51 -10.78
C VAL A 246 -6.91 4.70 -9.45
N VAL A 247 -8.24 4.71 -9.49
CA VAL A 247 -9.12 4.94 -8.34
C VAL A 247 -9.77 3.65 -7.86
N ALA A 248 -10.14 2.77 -8.79
CA ALA A 248 -10.79 1.50 -8.49
C ALA A 248 -10.33 0.44 -9.48
N ILE A 249 -10.27 -0.80 -9.01
CA ILE A 249 -10.02 -1.98 -9.82
C ILE A 249 -11.04 -3.05 -9.48
N LYS A 250 -11.45 -3.83 -10.49
CA LYS A 250 -12.33 -4.98 -10.31
C LYS A 250 -12.04 -6.00 -11.40
N CYS A 251 -12.13 -7.27 -11.05
CA CYS A 251 -12.03 -8.37 -12.00
C CYS A 251 -13.43 -8.64 -12.54
N TYR A 252 -13.61 -8.65 -13.86
CA TYR A 252 -14.90 -8.89 -14.51
C TYR A 252 -14.68 -9.44 -15.92
N ASP A 253 -15.49 -10.42 -16.32
CA ASP A 253 -15.52 -10.93 -17.69
C ASP A 253 -16.34 -9.97 -18.58
N VAL A 254 -15.62 -9.07 -19.25
CA VAL A 254 -16.16 -8.02 -20.11
C VAL A 254 -16.60 -8.60 -21.45
N ASN A 255 -15.87 -9.57 -21.98
CA ASN A 255 -16.07 -10.10 -23.33
C ASN A 255 -17.01 -11.32 -23.38
N GLY A 256 -17.31 -11.94 -22.23
CA GLY A 256 -18.18 -13.10 -22.09
C GLY A 256 -17.52 -14.45 -22.45
N ASP A 257 -16.20 -14.53 -22.46
CA ASP A 257 -15.43 -15.74 -22.81
C ASP A 257 -15.18 -16.67 -21.61
N GLY A 258 -15.60 -16.26 -20.41
CA GLY A 258 -15.41 -16.99 -19.16
C GLY A 258 -14.08 -16.73 -18.47
N VAL A 259 -13.19 -15.91 -19.05
CA VAL A 259 -11.93 -15.47 -18.45
C VAL A 259 -12.10 -14.07 -17.90
N MET A 260 -11.77 -13.90 -16.61
CA MET A 260 -11.90 -12.61 -15.95
C MET A 260 -10.81 -11.65 -16.43
N GLU A 261 -11.19 -10.43 -16.78
CA GLU A 261 -10.26 -9.35 -17.11
C GLU A 261 -10.15 -8.33 -15.97
N LEU A 262 -8.99 -7.66 -15.91
CA LEU A 262 -8.76 -6.59 -14.96
C LEU A 262 -9.34 -5.29 -15.49
N VAL A 263 -10.46 -4.85 -14.93
CA VAL A 263 -11.06 -3.55 -15.20
C VAL A 263 -10.44 -2.51 -14.27
N THR A 264 -9.89 -1.43 -14.84
CA THR A 264 -9.30 -0.33 -14.09
C THR A 264 -10.02 0.99 -14.39
N GLY A 265 -10.38 1.72 -13.34
CA GLY A 265 -11.02 3.03 -13.41
C GLY A 265 -10.03 4.13 -13.06
N TRP A 266 -9.85 5.07 -13.98
CA TRP A 266 -8.85 6.14 -13.86
C TRP A 266 -9.48 7.45 -13.36
N ASN A 267 -8.68 8.30 -12.71
CA ASN A 267 -9.14 9.63 -12.29
C ASN A 267 -9.48 10.57 -13.46
N SER A 268 -9.08 10.24 -14.69
CA SER A 268 -9.44 10.98 -15.90
C SER A 268 -10.82 10.62 -16.44
N GLY A 269 -11.52 9.66 -15.83
CA GLY A 269 -12.78 9.11 -16.36
C GLY A 269 -12.57 8.04 -17.44
N LYS A 270 -11.32 7.71 -17.79
CA LYS A 270 -11.00 6.54 -18.60
C LYS A 270 -11.33 5.28 -17.80
N ILE A 271 -11.88 4.27 -18.45
CA ILE A 271 -11.95 2.88 -17.98
C ILE A 271 -11.31 2.01 -19.05
N ASP A 272 -10.48 1.06 -18.64
CA ASP A 272 -10.00 0.01 -19.54
C ASP A 272 -10.05 -1.36 -18.86
N ALA A 273 -10.39 -2.39 -19.64
CA ALA A 273 -10.28 -3.78 -19.23
C ALA A 273 -9.12 -4.41 -19.97
N ARG A 274 -8.28 -5.12 -19.22
CA ARG A 274 -7.07 -5.76 -19.75
C ARG A 274 -7.04 -7.24 -19.42
N SER A 275 -6.49 -8.00 -20.35
CA SER A 275 -6.21 -9.42 -20.12
C SER A 275 -5.24 -9.58 -18.96
N CYS A 276 -5.53 -10.53 -18.07
CA CYS A 276 -4.72 -10.80 -16.91
C CYS A 276 -3.36 -11.42 -17.26
N ILE A 277 -3.25 -12.07 -18.42
CA ILE A 277 -2.06 -12.82 -18.83
C ILE A 277 -1.00 -11.89 -19.43
N ASN A 278 -1.38 -11.02 -20.37
CA ASN A 278 -0.43 -10.23 -21.16
C ASN A 278 -0.59 -8.70 -21.03
N GLY A 279 -1.67 -8.24 -20.38
CA GLY A 279 -1.95 -6.81 -20.23
C GLY A 279 -2.49 -6.12 -21.49
N ASP A 280 -2.90 -6.87 -22.51
CA ASP A 280 -3.53 -6.30 -23.70
C ASP A 280 -4.89 -5.69 -23.35
N THR A 281 -5.19 -4.54 -23.95
CA THR A 281 -6.45 -3.85 -23.71
C THR A 281 -7.57 -4.48 -24.54
N VAL A 282 -8.50 -5.13 -23.86
CA VAL A 282 -9.70 -5.73 -24.45
C VAL A 282 -10.79 -4.69 -24.63
N PHE A 283 -10.96 -3.82 -23.63
CA PHE A 283 -12.01 -2.79 -23.63
C PHE A 283 -11.47 -1.44 -23.20
N LYS A 284 -12.02 -0.38 -23.77
CA LYS A 284 -11.72 1.00 -23.39
C LYS A 284 -12.97 1.87 -23.50
N LEU A 285 -13.20 2.66 -22.45
CA LEU A 285 -14.30 3.62 -22.36
C LEU A 285 -13.78 4.94 -21.79
N GLN A 286 -14.42 6.03 -22.18
CA GLN A 286 -14.18 7.35 -21.61
C GLN A 286 -15.50 7.92 -21.10
N ILE A 287 -15.53 8.28 -19.82
CA ILE A 287 -16.62 9.02 -19.18
C ILE A 287 -16.19 10.48 -19.02
N ASN A 288 -17.16 11.39 -18.97
CA ASN A 288 -16.94 12.84 -18.85
C ASN A 288 -16.47 13.27 -17.45
N SER A 289 -16.52 12.36 -16.48
CA SER A 289 -16.26 12.62 -15.06
C SER A 289 -15.32 11.53 -14.51
N PRO A 290 -14.47 11.85 -13.52
CA PRO A 290 -13.61 10.85 -12.88
C PRO A 290 -14.41 9.68 -12.31
N VAL A 291 -13.81 8.48 -12.38
CA VAL A 291 -14.39 7.28 -11.77
C VAL A 291 -14.26 7.37 -10.26
N ALA A 292 -15.35 7.11 -9.54
CA ALA A 292 -15.37 6.96 -8.09
C ALA A 292 -15.24 5.49 -7.66
N GLY A 293 -15.90 4.57 -8.37
CA GLY A 293 -15.85 3.14 -8.04
C GLY A 293 -16.34 2.25 -9.18
N ILE A 294 -15.94 0.98 -9.12
CA ILE A 294 -16.32 -0.07 -10.06
C ILE A 294 -16.75 -1.27 -9.23
N VAL A 295 -17.97 -1.76 -9.45
CA VAL A 295 -18.52 -2.91 -8.74
C VAL A 295 -19.19 -3.86 -9.70
N GLU A 296 -19.35 -5.10 -9.26
CA GLU A 296 -19.99 -6.16 -10.01
C GLU A 296 -21.32 -6.50 -9.33
N ALA A 297 -22.44 -6.32 -10.02
CA ALA A 297 -23.75 -6.55 -9.45
C ALA A 297 -24.78 -6.92 -10.53
N ASP A 298 -25.60 -7.93 -10.27
CA ASP A 298 -26.77 -8.25 -11.13
C ASP A 298 -27.92 -7.27 -10.86
N TYR A 299 -27.70 -6.01 -11.24
CA TYR A 299 -28.62 -4.91 -10.97
C TYR A 299 -29.96 -5.05 -11.68
N ARG A 300 -30.00 -5.79 -12.81
CA ARG A 300 -31.20 -6.01 -13.63
C ARG A 300 -31.89 -7.34 -13.35
N ARG A 301 -31.35 -8.18 -12.47
CA ARG A 301 -31.85 -9.53 -12.14
C ARG A 301 -31.93 -10.45 -13.36
N THR A 302 -30.92 -10.36 -14.22
CA THR A 302 -30.81 -11.20 -15.42
C THR A 302 -30.15 -12.55 -15.13
N GLY A 303 -29.72 -12.79 -13.88
CA GLY A 303 -28.96 -13.96 -13.47
C GLY A 303 -27.47 -13.86 -13.81
N ARG A 304 -27.05 -12.80 -14.51
CA ARG A 304 -25.65 -12.49 -14.83
C ARG A 304 -25.29 -11.13 -14.22
N PRO A 305 -24.13 -11.02 -13.54
CA PRO A 305 -23.71 -9.76 -12.98
C PRO A 305 -23.36 -8.76 -14.09
N ASP A 306 -23.72 -7.50 -13.89
CA ASP A 306 -23.31 -6.38 -14.73
C ASP A 306 -22.14 -5.64 -14.08
N LEU A 307 -21.26 -5.08 -14.91
CA LEU A 307 -20.22 -4.15 -14.50
C LEU A 307 -20.84 -2.77 -14.26
N VAL A 308 -20.92 -2.35 -13.00
CA VAL A 308 -21.49 -1.06 -12.60
C VAL A 308 -20.37 -0.07 -12.31
N ILE A 309 -20.34 1.01 -13.09
CA ILE A 309 -19.35 2.08 -12.98
C ILE A 309 -20.02 3.30 -12.38
N VAL A 310 -19.40 3.85 -11.33
CA VAL A 310 -19.90 5.00 -10.59
C VAL A 310 -18.90 6.15 -10.75
N SER A 311 -19.39 7.32 -11.16
CA SER A 311 -18.59 8.55 -11.28
C SER A 311 -18.66 9.41 -10.01
N ILE A 312 -17.68 10.30 -9.81
CA ILE A 312 -17.66 11.24 -8.67
C ILE A 312 -18.89 12.17 -8.68
N THR A 313 -19.45 12.45 -9.85
CA THR A 313 -20.63 13.32 -10.05
C THR A 313 -21.96 12.64 -9.74
N GLY A 314 -21.97 11.34 -9.43
CA GLY A 314 -23.20 10.59 -9.13
C GLY A 314 -23.84 9.88 -10.34
N GLU A 315 -23.23 9.97 -11.52
CA GLU A 315 -23.67 9.20 -12.69
C GLU A 315 -23.22 7.74 -12.56
N ILE A 316 -24.18 6.82 -12.72
CA ILE A 316 -24.00 5.38 -12.64
C ILE A 316 -24.35 4.75 -13.98
N ARG A 317 -23.46 3.89 -14.49
CA ARG A 317 -23.65 3.17 -15.76
C ARG A 317 -23.39 1.68 -15.55
N GLY A 318 -24.32 0.85 -15.99
CA GLY A 318 -24.16 -0.60 -16.00
C GLY A 318 -23.83 -1.12 -17.40
N TYR A 319 -22.91 -2.08 -17.48
CA TYR A 319 -22.53 -2.76 -18.72
C TYR A 319 -22.63 -4.26 -18.52
N SER A 320 -23.33 -4.95 -19.42
CA SER A 320 -23.46 -6.40 -19.35
C SER A 320 -22.34 -7.13 -20.08
N ALA A 321 -21.90 -8.28 -19.56
CA ALA A 321 -20.92 -9.14 -20.21
C ALA A 321 -21.29 -9.40 -21.69
N GLY A 322 -20.32 -9.25 -22.59
CA GLY A 322 -20.48 -9.47 -24.04
C GLY A 322 -21.24 -8.36 -24.81
N SER A 323 -21.96 -7.47 -24.14
CA SER A 323 -22.59 -6.28 -24.78
C SER A 323 -21.60 -5.15 -25.10
N ILE A 324 -20.35 -5.37 -24.70
CA ILE A 324 -19.26 -4.38 -24.63
C ILE A 324 -18.29 -4.55 -25.80
N ILE A 325 -18.64 -5.39 -26.77
CA ILE A 325 -17.89 -5.54 -28.00
C ILE A 325 -18.19 -4.34 -28.91
N ASP A 326 -17.51 -3.22 -28.66
CA ASP A 326 -16.90 -2.51 -29.80
C ASP A 326 -15.79 -3.47 -30.24
N THR A 327 -16.11 -4.44 -31.12
CA THR A 327 -15.05 -5.11 -31.86
C THR A 327 -14.22 -3.97 -32.41
N PRO A 328 -12.92 -3.85 -32.09
CA PRO A 328 -12.10 -2.85 -32.76
C PRO A 328 -12.35 -3.11 -34.23
N GLU A 329 -12.90 -2.12 -34.96
CA GLU A 329 -13.19 -2.30 -36.38
C GLU A 329 -11.96 -2.98 -36.96
N PRO A 330 -12.08 -4.10 -37.70
CA PRO A 330 -10.92 -4.86 -38.15
C PRO A 330 -9.86 -3.94 -38.81
N GLY A 331 -10.28 -2.80 -39.36
CA GLY A 331 -9.41 -1.72 -39.83
C GLY A 331 -8.43 -1.10 -38.81
N VAL A 332 -8.67 -1.09 -37.50
CA VAL A 332 -7.71 -0.57 -36.49
C VAL A 332 -6.56 -1.56 -36.27
N ALA A 333 -6.88 -2.84 -36.05
CA ALA A 333 -5.88 -3.90 -35.92
C ALA A 333 -5.08 -4.06 -37.22
N ILE A 334 -5.76 -4.02 -38.38
CA ILE A 334 -5.11 -4.03 -39.69
C ILE A 334 -4.20 -2.82 -39.86
N ARG A 335 -4.62 -1.61 -39.46
CA ARG A 335 -3.76 -0.41 -39.50
C ARG A 335 -2.52 -0.55 -38.63
N GLN A 336 -2.64 -1.07 -37.41
CA GLN A 336 -1.48 -1.31 -36.54
C GLN A 336 -0.51 -2.34 -37.14
N LEU A 337 -1.03 -3.43 -37.69
CA LEU A 337 -0.22 -4.45 -38.36
C LEU A 337 0.46 -3.92 -39.63
N ILE A 338 -0.23 -3.08 -40.42
CA ILE A 338 0.35 -2.41 -41.59
C ILE A 338 1.44 -1.44 -41.16
N ALA A 339 1.22 -0.65 -40.11
CA ALA A 339 2.24 0.26 -39.58
C ALA A 339 3.47 -0.52 -39.09
N LYS A 340 3.27 -1.64 -38.38
CA LYS A 340 4.36 -2.54 -37.94
C LYS A 340 5.09 -3.16 -39.14
N LYS A 341 4.36 -3.60 -40.17
CA LYS A 341 4.95 -4.09 -41.43
C LYS A 341 5.78 -3.00 -42.12
N GLN A 342 5.28 -1.76 -42.21
CA GLN A 342 6.01 -0.65 -42.80
C GLN A 342 7.29 -0.32 -42.01
N ALA A 343 7.23 -0.30 -40.68
CA ALA A 343 8.39 -0.11 -39.82
C ALA A 343 9.46 -1.20 -40.02
N LEU A 344 9.05 -2.47 -40.04
CA LEU A 344 9.95 -3.60 -40.30
C LEU A 344 10.55 -3.56 -41.72
N LEU A 345 9.79 -3.11 -42.72
CA LEU A 345 10.31 -2.92 -44.07
C LEU A 345 11.33 -1.78 -44.14
N MET A 346 11.13 -0.70 -43.37
CA MET A 346 12.14 0.37 -43.25
C MET A 346 13.41 -0.15 -42.58
N GLU A 347 13.29 -0.92 -41.50
CA GLU A 347 14.43 -1.55 -40.81
C GLU A 347 15.20 -2.51 -41.74
N LEU A 348 14.48 -3.30 -42.56
CA LEU A 348 15.09 -4.20 -43.55
C LEU A 348 15.82 -3.41 -44.64
N ARG A 349 15.22 -2.32 -45.15
CA ARG A 349 15.88 -1.42 -46.12
C ARG A 349 17.15 -0.80 -45.56
N GLN A 350 17.13 -0.41 -44.28
CA GLN A 350 18.31 0.10 -43.59
C GLN A 350 19.42 -0.96 -43.55
N ARG A 351 19.09 -2.17 -43.05
CA ARG A 351 20.03 -3.31 -43.02
C ARG A 351 20.59 -3.71 -44.38
N ASN A 352 19.80 -3.61 -45.45
CA ASN A 352 20.24 -3.97 -46.80
C ASN A 352 21.13 -2.90 -47.45
N ASN A 353 20.92 -1.62 -47.13
CA ASN A 353 21.80 -0.53 -47.60
C ASN A 353 23.19 -0.57 -46.94
N ASP A 354 23.31 -1.24 -45.79
CA ASP A 354 24.55 -1.32 -45.00
C ASP A 354 25.72 -2.07 -45.65
N ASN A 355 25.51 -2.76 -46.77
CA ASN A 355 26.63 -3.30 -47.57
C ASN A 355 27.49 -2.19 -48.23
N SER A 356 27.06 -0.92 -48.19
CA SER A 356 27.73 0.20 -48.87
C SER A 356 28.19 1.35 -47.96
N SER A 357 27.89 1.32 -46.65
CA SER A 357 28.25 2.38 -45.70
C SER A 357 28.81 1.83 -44.39
N SER A 358 30.10 2.05 -44.20
CA SER A 358 30.95 1.74 -43.03
C SER A 358 30.53 2.44 -41.71
N SER A 359 29.24 2.62 -41.43
CA SER A 359 28.75 3.39 -40.27
C SER A 359 28.57 2.59 -38.99
N TYR A 360 28.68 1.25 -39.03
CA TYR A 360 28.81 0.44 -37.82
C TYR A 360 30.29 0.14 -37.56
N LEU A 361 31.06 1.19 -37.21
CA LEU A 361 32.28 0.98 -36.44
C LEU A 361 31.91 0.06 -35.27
N SER A 362 32.80 -0.87 -34.90
CA SER A 362 32.57 -1.78 -33.76
C SER A 362 32.44 -0.96 -32.47
N THR A 363 31.25 -0.45 -32.22
CA THR A 363 30.88 0.46 -31.14
C THR A 363 30.84 -0.36 -29.86
N LYS A 364 31.92 -0.29 -29.08
CA LYS A 364 31.98 -0.88 -27.75
C LYS A 364 31.66 0.22 -26.74
N LEU A 365 30.63 0.01 -25.94
CA LEU A 365 30.30 0.84 -24.78
C LEU A 365 30.56 -0.01 -23.53
N ALA A 366 31.47 0.45 -22.68
CA ALA A 366 31.71 -0.16 -21.38
C ALA A 366 30.89 0.58 -20.32
N ILE A 367 30.19 -0.19 -19.46
CA ILE A 367 29.40 0.33 -18.36
C ILE A 367 29.76 -0.44 -17.09
N ASN A 368 30.29 0.29 -16.11
CA ASN A 368 30.62 -0.23 -14.78
C ASN A 368 29.91 0.59 -13.70
N ALA A 369 29.56 -0.05 -12.59
CA ALA A 369 29.08 0.62 -11.40
C ALA A 369 30.14 0.48 -10.30
N ILE A 370 30.56 1.59 -9.70
CA ILE A 370 31.59 1.64 -8.65
C ILE A 370 31.10 2.48 -7.47
N THR A 371 31.65 2.25 -6.29
CA THR A 371 31.45 3.12 -5.12
C THR A 371 32.56 4.16 -5.09
N ALA A 372 32.20 5.45 -5.03
CA ALA A 372 33.20 6.51 -4.95
C ALA A 372 32.64 7.77 -4.29
N ARG A 373 33.38 8.27 -3.28
CA ARG A 373 33.23 9.60 -2.68
C ARG A 373 31.76 9.98 -2.47
N THR A 374 31.04 9.21 -1.64
CA THR A 374 29.66 9.46 -1.14
C THR A 374 28.47 9.02 -2.00
N ALA A 375 28.69 8.40 -3.17
CA ALA A 375 27.60 7.85 -3.98
C ALA A 375 28.01 6.58 -4.74
N ALA A 376 27.02 5.79 -5.16
CA ALA A 376 27.22 4.81 -6.22
C ALA A 376 27.38 5.57 -7.55
N ARG A 377 28.39 5.25 -8.35
CA ARG A 377 28.66 5.92 -9.62
C ARG A 377 28.53 4.94 -10.77
N LEU A 378 27.79 5.35 -11.79
CA LEU A 378 27.73 4.67 -13.07
C LEU A 378 28.76 5.30 -14.00
N VAL A 379 29.79 4.54 -14.37
CA VAL A 379 30.86 4.95 -15.28
C VAL A 379 30.58 4.40 -16.66
N LEU A 380 30.48 5.30 -17.64
CA LEU A 380 30.20 5.02 -19.04
C LEU A 380 31.43 5.40 -19.86
N ALA A 381 32.01 4.46 -20.59
CA ALA A 381 33.15 4.69 -21.44
C ALA A 381 32.87 4.22 -22.88
N SER A 382 32.94 5.16 -23.82
CA SER A 382 32.73 4.91 -25.24
C SER A 382 34.02 4.48 -25.94
N GLY A 383 33.89 3.65 -26.97
CA GLY A 383 35.01 3.19 -27.77
C GLY A 383 35.71 4.34 -28.54
N PRO A 384 36.95 4.10 -29.00
CA PRO A 384 37.76 5.14 -29.64
C PRO A 384 37.06 5.74 -30.87
N GLY A 385 37.00 7.08 -30.92
CA GLY A 385 36.38 7.83 -32.02
C GLY A 385 34.88 8.11 -31.86
N LEU A 386 34.25 7.60 -30.79
CA LEU A 386 32.87 7.88 -30.43
C LEU A 386 32.84 8.79 -29.19
N PHE A 387 31.79 9.59 -29.10
CA PHE A 387 31.54 10.44 -27.94
C PHE A 387 30.10 10.27 -27.46
N ILE A 388 29.93 10.43 -26.15
CA ILE A 388 28.65 10.44 -25.44
C ILE A 388 28.08 11.86 -25.52
N HIS A 389 26.95 12.00 -26.20
CA HIS A 389 26.22 13.27 -26.33
C HIS A 389 25.13 13.41 -25.28
N CYS A 390 24.43 12.32 -24.97
CA CYS A 390 23.34 12.32 -24.00
C CYS A 390 23.20 10.95 -23.35
N VAL A 391 22.90 10.92 -22.06
CA VAL A 391 22.54 9.70 -21.34
C VAL A 391 21.22 9.90 -20.62
N ILE A 392 20.31 8.95 -20.79
CA ILE A 392 19.02 8.90 -20.11
C ILE A 392 19.03 7.66 -19.23
N VAL A 393 18.99 7.87 -17.92
CA VAL A 393 18.96 6.81 -16.92
C VAL A 393 17.54 6.70 -16.38
N PHE A 394 16.90 5.56 -16.59
CA PHE A 394 15.61 5.22 -15.98
C PHE A 394 15.87 4.35 -14.76
N ALA A 395 15.48 4.83 -13.58
CA ALA A 395 15.54 4.07 -12.35
C ALA A 395 14.40 4.51 -11.44
N GLU A 396 13.58 3.56 -10.99
CA GLU A 396 12.44 3.85 -10.13
C GLU A 396 12.89 4.00 -8.68
N GLY A 397 12.50 5.08 -8.01
CA GLY A 397 12.82 5.31 -6.59
C GLY A 397 14.24 5.82 -6.29
N VAL A 398 15.06 6.09 -7.33
CA VAL A 398 16.41 6.68 -7.17
C VAL A 398 16.43 8.19 -7.42
N PHE A 399 15.55 8.68 -8.29
CA PHE A 399 15.49 10.09 -8.69
C PHE A 399 14.19 10.75 -8.22
N GLU A 400 14.15 12.09 -8.24
CA GLU A 400 12.90 12.85 -8.15
C GLU A 400 12.11 12.67 -9.46
N GLY A 401 11.40 11.55 -9.56
CA GLY A 401 10.72 11.10 -10.77
C GLY A 401 11.25 9.74 -11.25
N GLU A 402 11.27 9.56 -12.57
CA GLU A 402 11.59 8.26 -13.19
C GLU A 402 12.91 8.26 -13.96
N THR A 403 13.35 9.44 -14.38
CA THR A 403 14.46 9.59 -15.34
C THR A 403 15.41 10.68 -14.93
N LEU A 404 16.70 10.39 -15.05
CA LEU A 404 17.76 11.39 -15.03
C LEU A 404 18.34 11.52 -16.45
N VAL A 405 18.32 12.73 -16.99
CA VAL A 405 18.93 13.04 -18.28
C VAL A 405 20.21 13.83 -18.03
N VAL A 406 21.33 13.27 -18.47
CA VAL A 406 22.65 13.93 -18.42
C VAL A 406 23.04 14.31 -19.85
N HIS A 407 23.24 15.60 -20.07
CA HIS A 407 23.66 16.15 -21.36
C HIS A 407 24.92 17.01 -21.17
N PRO A 408 26.12 16.46 -21.39
CA PRO A 408 27.35 17.25 -21.30
C PRO A 408 27.36 18.36 -22.36
N LYS A 409 27.89 19.53 -22.00
CA LYS A 409 27.98 20.68 -22.93
C LYS A 409 28.88 20.40 -24.14
N ILE A 410 29.88 19.56 -23.95
CA ILE A 410 30.83 19.11 -24.95
C ILE A 410 30.78 17.58 -24.92
N PRO A 411 30.65 16.89 -26.07
CA PRO A 411 30.53 15.44 -26.08
C PRO A 411 31.83 14.81 -25.56
N VAL A 412 31.71 13.85 -24.65
CA VAL A 412 32.85 13.25 -23.91
C VAL A 412 32.99 11.77 -24.21
N GLY A 413 34.23 11.27 -24.18
CA GLY A 413 34.48 9.83 -24.34
C GLY A 413 34.05 9.01 -23.13
N GLU A 414 34.13 9.62 -21.94
CA GLU A 414 33.80 9.01 -20.65
C GLU A 414 32.86 9.93 -19.86
N LEU A 415 31.88 9.34 -19.18
CA LEU A 415 30.91 10.06 -18.36
C LEU A 415 30.63 9.30 -17.07
N GLU A 416 30.67 10.01 -15.95
CA GLU A 416 30.27 9.49 -14.63
C GLU A 416 28.92 10.07 -14.21
N ILE A 417 28.02 9.22 -13.72
CA ILE A 417 26.70 9.61 -13.21
C ILE A 417 26.57 9.14 -11.77
N GLU A 418 26.31 10.07 -10.84
CA GLU A 418 26.06 9.75 -9.44
C GLU A 418 24.63 9.24 -9.23
N LEU A 419 24.52 8.13 -8.49
CA LEU A 419 23.28 7.47 -8.12
C LEU A 419 23.21 7.39 -6.59
N ARG A 420 22.09 7.83 -6.01
CA ARG A 420 21.88 7.84 -4.56
C ARG A 420 20.56 7.15 -4.20
N PRO A 421 20.48 5.81 -4.28
CA PRO A 421 19.30 5.08 -3.84
C PRO A 421 18.96 5.38 -2.37
N ALA A 422 17.69 5.71 -2.09
CA ALA A 422 17.24 6.06 -0.74
C ALA A 422 17.11 4.83 0.19
N LYS A 423 16.71 3.68 -0.37
CA LYS A 423 16.45 2.42 0.36
C LYS A 423 17.47 1.34 -0.01
N ASN A 424 17.60 0.32 0.84
CA ASN A 424 18.48 -0.84 0.64
C ASN A 424 17.78 -1.95 -0.15
N THR A 425 17.39 -1.64 -1.38
CA THR A 425 16.68 -2.58 -2.26
C THR A 425 17.43 -2.71 -3.58
N PRO A 426 17.41 -3.88 -4.24
CA PRO A 426 17.96 -3.98 -5.58
C PRO A 426 17.19 -3.04 -6.51
N VAL A 427 17.90 -2.31 -7.38
CA VAL A 427 17.29 -1.36 -8.32
C VAL A 427 17.75 -1.68 -9.73
N ASP A 428 16.79 -1.92 -10.62
CA ASP A 428 17.06 -2.05 -12.05
C ASP A 428 17.21 -0.67 -12.69
N ILE A 429 18.31 -0.49 -13.41
CA ILE A 429 18.66 0.73 -14.12
C ILE A 429 18.66 0.44 -15.61
N HIS A 430 17.78 1.12 -16.33
CA HIS A 430 17.79 1.12 -17.78
C HIS A 430 18.49 2.39 -18.28
N VAL A 431 19.63 2.21 -18.94
CA VAL A 431 20.47 3.29 -19.42
C VAL A 431 20.33 3.35 -20.93
N LYS A 432 19.93 4.53 -21.45
CA LYS A 432 19.96 4.83 -22.88
C LYS A 432 21.07 5.84 -23.15
N VAL A 433 22.09 5.42 -23.89
CA VAL A 433 23.27 6.25 -24.22
C VAL A 433 23.22 6.63 -25.69
N CYS A 434 23.20 7.93 -25.98
CA CYS A 434 23.31 8.48 -27.32
C CYS A 434 24.79 8.67 -27.68
N LEU A 435 25.29 7.83 -28.58
CA LEU A 435 26.65 7.88 -29.10
C LEU A 435 26.67 8.48 -30.51
N GLY A 436 27.71 9.25 -30.80
CA GLY A 436 27.97 9.79 -32.13
C GLY A 436 29.39 10.31 -32.25
N SER A 437 29.82 10.63 -33.46
CA SER A 437 31.04 11.42 -33.62
C SER A 437 30.75 12.89 -33.28
N ALA A 438 31.78 13.72 -33.17
CA ALA A 438 31.65 15.10 -32.67
C ALA A 438 30.64 15.97 -33.45
N ASN A 439 30.45 15.73 -34.76
CA ASN A 439 29.62 16.54 -35.65
C ASN A 439 28.52 15.72 -36.35
N THR A 440 27.86 14.81 -35.64
CA THR A 440 26.78 13.99 -36.21
C THR A 440 25.40 14.53 -35.85
N ASP A 441 24.50 14.56 -36.83
CA ASP A 441 23.08 14.89 -36.62
C ASP A 441 22.23 13.66 -36.23
N LEU A 442 22.78 12.46 -36.43
CA LEU A 442 22.15 11.17 -36.13
C LEU A 442 22.96 10.43 -35.08
N PHE A 443 22.34 10.17 -33.93
CA PHE A 443 22.94 9.42 -32.83
C PHE A 443 22.51 7.97 -32.84
N GLN A 444 23.42 7.08 -32.45
CA GLN A 444 23.10 5.71 -32.13
C GLN A 444 22.70 5.62 -30.65
N VAL A 445 21.53 5.05 -30.37
CA VAL A 445 21.04 4.87 -28.99
C VAL A 445 21.33 3.45 -28.54
N PHE A 446 22.20 3.31 -27.54
CA PHE A 446 22.47 2.04 -26.86
C PHE A 446 21.56 1.91 -25.65
N GLU A 447 20.80 0.82 -25.59
CA GLU A 447 19.95 0.47 -24.46
C GLU A 447 20.60 -0.66 -23.66
N ILE A 448 20.91 -0.41 -22.39
CA ILE A 448 21.55 -1.39 -21.50
C ILE A 448 20.80 -1.41 -20.17
N VAL A 449 20.65 -2.61 -19.61
CA VAL A 449 20.06 -2.82 -18.29
C VAL A 449 21.14 -3.28 -17.32
N ARG A 450 21.25 -2.61 -16.17
CA ARG A 450 22.13 -2.98 -15.07
C ARG A 450 21.34 -2.96 -13.77
N GLN A 451 21.58 -3.93 -12.90
CA GLN A 451 20.97 -3.96 -11.57
C GLN A 451 21.99 -3.48 -10.53
N LEU A 452 21.60 -2.52 -9.70
CA LEU A 452 22.34 -2.19 -8.49
C LEU A 452 21.97 -3.17 -7.37
N PRO A 453 22.94 -3.70 -6.63
CA PRO A 453 22.67 -4.56 -5.50
C PRO A 453 22.11 -3.75 -4.31
N PRO A 454 21.44 -4.41 -3.35
CA PRO A 454 20.71 -3.75 -2.26
C PRO A 454 21.57 -2.83 -1.40
N PHE A 455 22.83 -3.21 -1.10
CA PHE A 455 23.73 -2.44 -0.25
C PHE A 455 24.71 -1.58 -1.07
N SER A 456 24.29 -1.10 -2.24
CA SER A 456 25.07 -0.22 -3.12
C SER A 456 25.57 1.08 -2.47
N MET A 457 24.93 1.53 -1.38
CA MET A 457 25.30 2.75 -0.65
C MET A 457 26.28 2.53 0.51
N TYR A 458 26.90 1.35 0.59
CA TYR A 458 27.88 1.02 1.62
C TYR A 458 29.24 0.74 0.97
N GLU A 459 30.26 1.47 1.44
CA GLU A 459 31.64 1.32 0.98
C GLU A 459 32.40 0.43 1.95
N LEU A 460 33.11 -0.57 1.43
CA LEU A 460 33.99 -1.41 2.23
C LEU A 460 35.22 -0.60 2.66
N ILE A 461 35.51 -0.58 3.97
CA ILE A 461 36.66 0.14 4.52
C ILE A 461 37.61 -0.83 5.24
N PRO A 462 38.91 -0.53 5.31
CA PRO A 462 39.79 -1.25 6.22
C PRO A 462 39.38 -1.01 7.67
N ARG A 463 39.78 -1.93 8.56
CA ARG A 463 39.50 -1.84 9.99
C ARG A 463 39.91 -0.45 10.55
N PRO A 464 38.98 0.32 11.13
CA PRO A 464 39.28 1.64 11.66
C PRO A 464 40.18 1.54 12.90
N ALA A 465 41.12 2.48 13.03
CA ALA A 465 42.06 2.54 14.15
C ALA A 465 41.38 2.95 15.47
N GLU A 466 40.37 3.83 15.39
CA GLU A 466 39.57 4.28 16.53
C GLU A 466 38.11 3.85 16.35
N LEU A 467 37.61 3.09 17.32
CA LEU A 467 36.25 2.61 17.38
C LEU A 467 35.41 3.58 18.21
N PRO A 468 34.31 4.14 17.68
CA PRO A 468 33.37 4.91 18.50
C PRO A 468 32.90 4.04 19.68
N ASN A 469 33.00 4.55 20.91
CA ASN A 469 32.58 3.80 22.12
C ASN A 469 31.12 3.33 22.03
N ASN A 470 30.28 4.11 21.37
CA ASN A 470 28.86 3.81 21.16
C ASN A 470 28.62 2.61 20.22
N LEU A 471 29.60 2.22 19.39
CA LEU A 471 29.47 1.07 18.49
C LEU A 471 29.68 -0.25 19.23
N ARG A 472 30.45 -0.27 20.33
CA ARG A 472 30.80 -1.51 21.04
C ARG A 472 29.61 -2.15 21.77
N ASN A 473 28.63 -1.35 22.14
CA ASN A 473 27.47 -1.80 22.93
C ASN A 473 26.18 -1.90 22.10
N CYS A 474 26.22 -1.50 20.82
CA CYS A 474 25.06 -1.50 19.92
C CYS A 474 25.25 -2.54 18.83
N GLY A 475 24.36 -3.52 18.78
CA GLY A 475 24.45 -4.57 17.80
C GLY A 475 23.52 -5.73 18.04
N VAL A 476 23.67 -6.72 17.16
CA VAL A 476 22.84 -7.94 17.14
C VAL A 476 23.77 -9.13 17.05
N SER A 477 23.55 -10.10 17.95
CA SER A 477 24.24 -11.39 17.94
C SER A 477 23.25 -12.50 17.59
N PHE A 478 23.66 -13.38 16.68
CA PHE A 478 22.88 -14.51 16.21
C PHE A 478 23.82 -15.65 15.79
N GLN A 479 23.26 -16.84 15.62
CA GLN A 479 24.03 -18.03 15.25
C GLN A 479 23.64 -18.51 13.87
N ILE A 480 24.63 -18.77 13.02
CA ILE A 480 24.48 -19.28 11.66
C ILE A 480 25.18 -20.63 11.56
N SER A 481 24.46 -21.64 11.08
CA SER A 481 24.98 -23.00 10.83
C SER A 481 25.55 -23.17 9.41
N GLU A 482 26.18 -22.14 8.85
CA GLU A 482 26.68 -22.14 7.46
C GLU A 482 28.17 -21.81 7.34
N ARG A 483 28.76 -22.20 6.21
CA ARG A 483 30.19 -21.96 5.96
C ARG A 483 30.45 -20.47 5.72
N PRO A 484 31.52 -19.88 6.32
CA PRO A 484 31.86 -18.47 6.09
C PRO A 484 32.05 -18.09 4.61
N GLN A 485 32.48 -19.03 3.78
CA GLN A 485 32.62 -18.87 2.32
C GLN A 485 31.30 -18.50 1.63
N ARG A 486 30.16 -19.07 2.05
CA ARG A 486 28.85 -18.71 1.48
C ARG A 486 28.45 -17.28 1.84
N VAL A 487 28.84 -16.81 3.02
CA VAL A 487 28.58 -15.43 3.45
C VAL A 487 29.43 -14.44 2.63
N VAL A 488 30.64 -14.81 2.25
CA VAL A 488 31.45 -13.99 1.33
C VAL A 488 30.87 -13.95 -0.08
N LEU A 489 30.33 -15.08 -0.58
CA LEU A 489 29.58 -15.07 -1.84
C LEU A 489 28.35 -14.16 -1.79
N TRP A 490 27.60 -14.20 -0.69
CA TRP A 490 26.49 -13.27 -0.45
C TRP A 490 26.96 -11.82 -0.47
N LEU A 491 28.08 -11.51 0.19
CA LEU A 491 28.64 -10.17 0.27
C LEU A 491 29.02 -9.65 -1.12
N ASN A 492 29.73 -10.46 -1.91
CA ASN A 492 30.13 -10.11 -3.28
C ASN A 492 28.91 -9.85 -4.21
N GLN A 493 27.76 -10.47 -3.95
CA GLN A 493 26.53 -10.25 -4.72
C GLN A 493 25.69 -9.07 -4.19
N SER A 494 25.78 -8.78 -2.89
CA SER A 494 24.89 -7.83 -2.23
C SER A 494 25.47 -6.43 -2.07
N PHE A 495 26.79 -6.28 -2.24
CA PHE A 495 27.51 -5.01 -2.16
C PHE A 495 28.17 -4.65 -3.49
N LEU A 496 28.37 -3.35 -3.73
CA LEU A 496 29.18 -2.87 -4.86
C LEU A 496 30.65 -2.83 -4.46
N LEU A 497 31.37 -3.90 -4.78
CA LEU A 497 32.81 -4.01 -4.52
C LEU A 497 33.63 -3.66 -5.77
N SER A 498 34.76 -2.99 -5.58
CA SER A 498 35.72 -2.73 -6.65
C SER A 498 36.51 -4.00 -7.05
N GLU A 499 36.76 -4.89 -6.09
CA GLU A 499 37.41 -6.19 -6.29
C GLU A 499 36.64 -7.24 -5.45
N GLU A 500 36.56 -8.48 -5.96
CA GLU A 500 35.91 -9.57 -5.22
C GLU A 500 36.61 -9.81 -3.88
N PHE A 501 35.84 -9.87 -2.80
CA PHE A 501 36.39 -10.17 -1.49
C PHE A 501 36.74 -11.65 -1.41
N ILE A 502 37.99 -11.96 -1.06
CA ILE A 502 38.51 -13.33 -0.92
C ILE A 502 38.97 -13.53 0.52
N ILE A 503 38.55 -14.64 1.14
CA ILE A 503 38.95 -15.00 2.50
C ILE A 503 40.41 -15.48 2.48
N THR A 504 41.27 -14.84 3.28
CA THR A 504 42.67 -15.27 3.48
C THR A 504 42.85 -16.11 4.75
N ASP A 505 42.04 -15.91 5.78
CA ASP A 505 42.14 -16.59 7.08
C ASP A 505 40.82 -17.30 7.47
N GLU A 506 40.89 -18.58 7.86
CA GLU A 506 39.71 -19.42 8.16
C GLU A 506 39.10 -19.21 9.57
N SER A 507 39.73 -18.41 10.43
CA SER A 507 39.36 -18.35 11.86
C SER A 507 38.24 -17.36 12.19
N SER A 508 38.22 -16.18 11.58
CA SER A 508 37.18 -15.16 11.78
C SER A 508 37.15 -14.15 10.64
N ILE A 509 35.96 -13.80 10.16
CA ILE A 509 35.76 -12.77 9.15
C ILE A 509 35.32 -11.48 9.84
N ASP A 510 36.12 -10.42 9.70
CA ASP A 510 35.81 -9.07 10.16
C ASP A 510 35.62 -8.16 8.94
N ILE A 511 34.38 -7.76 8.67
CA ILE A 511 34.03 -6.89 7.53
C ILE A 511 33.60 -5.53 8.07
N TRP A 512 34.25 -4.48 7.59
CA TRP A 512 33.95 -3.10 7.97
C TRP A 512 33.40 -2.33 6.78
N PHE A 513 32.29 -1.62 7.00
CA PHE A 513 31.66 -0.82 5.96
C PHE A 513 31.23 0.53 6.50
N ARG A 514 31.23 1.53 5.61
CA ARG A 514 30.79 2.90 5.88
C ARG A 514 29.54 3.21 5.07
N GLY A 515 28.49 3.67 5.75
CA GLY A 515 27.30 4.19 5.08
C GLY A 515 27.62 5.49 4.37
N MET A 516 27.39 5.56 3.05
CA MET A 516 27.62 6.80 2.29
C MET A 516 26.52 7.85 2.52
N ARG A 517 25.39 7.46 3.13
CA ARG A 517 24.25 8.36 3.43
C ARG A 517 24.48 9.18 4.70
N ASP A 518 25.06 8.56 5.73
CA ASP A 518 25.19 9.11 7.08
C ASP A 518 26.64 9.13 7.60
N ASN A 519 27.59 8.59 6.83
CA ASN A 519 28.99 8.38 7.22
C ASN A 519 29.20 7.53 8.48
N LYS A 520 28.20 6.74 8.90
CA LYS A 520 28.36 5.84 10.05
C LYS A 520 29.15 4.60 9.66
N ILE A 521 29.84 4.05 10.65
CA ILE A 521 30.67 2.85 10.50
C ILE A 521 29.90 1.66 11.09
N HIS A 522 29.97 0.53 10.40
CA HIS A 522 29.33 -0.71 10.77
C HIS A 522 30.33 -1.87 10.63
N CYS A 523 30.13 -2.91 11.42
CA CYS A 523 30.98 -4.10 11.40
C CYS A 523 30.13 -5.37 11.37
N LEU A 524 30.49 -6.31 10.51
CA LEU A 524 29.97 -7.67 10.51
C LEU A 524 31.12 -8.61 10.87
N GLN A 525 31.00 -9.26 12.02
CA GLN A 525 31.97 -10.22 12.52
C GLN A 525 31.36 -11.62 12.49
N ILE A 526 32.08 -12.59 11.95
CA ILE A 526 31.65 -13.98 11.88
C ILE A 526 32.78 -14.86 12.39
N SER A 527 32.51 -15.61 13.46
CA SER A 527 33.46 -16.58 13.99
C SER A 527 33.38 -17.92 13.25
N SER A 528 34.48 -18.68 13.26
CA SER A 528 34.49 -20.07 12.78
C SER A 528 33.52 -21.00 13.53
N THR A 529 33.09 -20.62 14.75
CA THR A 529 32.08 -21.34 15.53
C THR A 529 30.64 -21.10 15.07
N GLY A 530 30.43 -20.24 14.06
CA GLY A 530 29.10 -19.90 13.52
C GLY A 530 28.40 -18.77 14.27
N ASN A 531 29.05 -18.10 15.22
CA ASN A 531 28.48 -16.92 15.88
C ASN A 531 28.73 -15.69 15.00
N ALA A 532 27.65 -15.01 14.62
CA ALA A 532 27.69 -13.77 13.87
C ALA A 532 27.28 -12.59 14.77
N MET A 533 28.00 -11.48 14.62
CA MET A 533 27.71 -10.24 15.32
C MET A 533 27.70 -9.08 14.33
N ILE A 534 26.60 -8.34 14.29
CA ILE A 534 26.48 -7.09 13.54
C ILE A 534 26.57 -5.95 14.54
N GLN A 535 27.63 -5.15 14.47
CA GLN A 535 27.79 -3.94 15.27
C GLN A 535 27.34 -2.73 14.44
N THR A 536 26.24 -2.12 14.85
CA THR A 536 25.63 -0.99 14.16
C THR A 536 24.79 -0.17 15.14
N GLN A 537 24.69 1.13 14.90
CA GLN A 537 23.74 2.00 15.59
C GLN A 537 22.38 2.06 14.90
N ASP A 538 22.31 1.61 13.63
CA ASP A 538 21.09 1.62 12.85
C ASP A 538 20.42 0.23 12.88
N PRO A 539 19.26 0.08 13.56
CA PRO A 539 18.53 -1.18 13.62
C PRO A 539 17.97 -1.59 12.25
N ASN A 540 17.68 -0.63 11.36
CA ASN A 540 17.16 -0.93 10.02
C ASN A 540 18.18 -1.71 9.19
N LEU A 541 19.43 -1.23 9.19
CA LEU A 541 20.51 -1.89 8.49
C LEU A 541 20.78 -3.29 9.06
N ALA A 542 20.75 -3.46 10.38
CA ALA A 542 20.86 -4.79 10.99
C ALA A 542 19.76 -5.73 10.49
N GLY A 543 18.51 -5.26 10.49
CA GLY A 543 17.38 -6.03 9.98
C GLY A 543 17.52 -6.37 8.50
N ASP A 544 17.85 -5.41 7.65
CA ASP A 544 18.03 -5.63 6.20
C ASP A 544 19.14 -6.65 5.90
N ILE A 545 20.26 -6.59 6.64
CA ILE A 545 21.36 -7.56 6.51
C ILE A 545 20.90 -8.95 6.94
N ILE A 546 20.24 -9.08 8.10
CA ILE A 546 19.78 -10.37 8.61
C ILE A 546 18.75 -11.00 7.67
N GLN A 547 17.76 -10.24 7.21
CA GLN A 547 16.73 -10.72 6.28
C GLN A 547 17.34 -11.12 4.92
N SER A 548 18.24 -10.30 4.37
CA SER A 548 18.92 -10.61 3.11
C SER A 548 19.79 -11.86 3.22
N LEU A 549 20.55 -11.98 4.32
CA LEU A 549 21.41 -13.14 4.57
C LEU A 549 20.59 -14.41 4.79
N ALA A 550 19.49 -14.34 5.54
CA ALA A 550 18.60 -15.48 5.75
C ALA A 550 17.94 -15.94 4.44
N MET A 551 17.47 -15.00 3.62
CA MET A 551 16.90 -15.29 2.30
C MET A 551 17.92 -15.95 1.37
N TYR A 552 19.17 -15.47 1.36
CA TYR A 552 20.24 -16.03 0.53
C TYR A 552 20.67 -17.43 0.97
N LEU A 553 20.77 -17.67 2.28
CA LEU A 553 21.16 -18.96 2.83
C LEU A 553 20.00 -19.96 2.89
N GLY A 554 18.75 -19.51 2.77
CA GLY A 554 17.55 -20.34 2.88
C GLY A 554 17.20 -20.69 4.34
N ILE A 555 17.54 -19.80 5.29
CA ILE A 555 17.26 -20.00 6.71
C ILE A 555 15.79 -19.65 6.99
N GLN A 556 15.02 -20.63 7.47
CA GLN A 556 13.60 -20.44 7.78
C GLN A 556 13.37 -19.85 9.18
N GLU A 557 14.26 -20.14 10.13
CA GLU A 557 14.12 -19.70 11.53
C GLU A 557 15.46 -19.18 12.05
N LEU A 558 15.44 -17.97 12.62
CA LEU A 558 16.61 -17.35 13.21
C LEU A 558 16.23 -16.51 14.44
N GLY A 559 16.74 -16.90 15.60
CA GLY A 559 16.71 -16.10 16.82
C GLY A 559 17.90 -15.15 16.90
N SER A 560 17.69 -13.99 17.52
CA SER A 560 18.74 -12.99 17.74
C SER A 560 18.62 -12.32 19.10
N GLU A 561 19.76 -12.01 19.71
CA GLU A 561 19.87 -11.10 20.85
C GLU A 561 20.31 -9.74 20.33
N ALA A 562 19.49 -8.70 20.57
CA ALA A 562 19.71 -7.35 20.08
C ALA A 562 19.85 -6.36 21.23
N LYS A 563 20.76 -5.38 21.11
CA LYS A 563 20.92 -4.30 22.10
C LYS A 563 21.01 -2.97 21.37
N PHE A 564 20.00 -2.13 21.58
CA PHE A 564 19.91 -0.78 20.99
C PHE A 564 19.41 0.22 22.06
N PRO A 565 20.29 0.72 22.94
CA PRO A 565 19.90 1.54 24.08
C PRO A 565 19.10 2.80 23.70
N ASP A 566 19.49 3.47 22.61
CA ASP A 566 18.82 4.68 22.13
C ASP A 566 17.38 4.39 21.68
N GLU A 567 17.14 3.26 21.02
CA GLU A 567 15.81 2.85 20.56
C GLU A 567 14.95 2.32 21.71
N GLU A 568 15.55 1.57 22.64
CA GLU A 568 14.88 1.11 23.86
C GLU A 568 14.37 2.29 24.71
N GLN A 569 15.17 3.35 24.85
CA GLN A 569 14.78 4.55 25.57
C GLN A 569 13.69 5.33 24.82
N LYS A 570 13.80 5.46 23.48
CA LYS A 570 12.75 6.09 22.67
C LYS A 570 11.41 5.37 22.83
N LEU A 571 11.39 4.05 22.69
CA LEU A 571 10.15 3.25 22.81
C LEU A 571 9.57 3.30 24.22
N SER A 572 10.42 3.28 25.25
CA SER A 572 9.98 3.45 26.64
C SER A 572 9.31 4.82 26.85
N SER A 573 9.92 5.89 26.34
CA SER A 573 9.34 7.24 26.43
C SER A 573 8.05 7.39 25.62
N ALA A 574 7.94 6.72 24.47
CA ALA A 574 6.74 6.73 23.64
C ALA A 574 5.58 6.02 24.35
N LEU A 575 5.84 4.91 25.05
CA LEU A 575 4.82 4.20 25.83
C LEU A 575 4.28 5.06 26.99
N GLU A 576 5.16 5.78 27.70
CA GLU A 576 4.75 6.73 28.74
C GLU A 576 3.90 7.87 28.16
N ARG A 577 4.32 8.47 27.03
CA ARG A 577 3.54 9.53 26.35
C ARG A 577 2.16 9.07 25.92
N ILE A 578 2.00 7.83 25.46
CA ILE A 578 0.69 7.29 25.05
C ILE A 578 -0.26 7.22 26.24
N LYS A 579 0.24 6.88 27.43
CA LYS A 579 -0.57 6.85 28.64
C LYS A 579 -1.14 8.23 28.94
N ASP A 580 -0.29 9.25 28.96
CA ASP A 580 -0.69 10.64 29.20
C ASP A 580 -1.69 11.13 28.14
N LEU A 581 -1.41 10.83 26.86
CA LEU A 581 -2.28 11.24 25.74
C LEU A 581 -3.66 10.57 25.79
N LYS A 582 -3.74 9.28 26.17
CA LYS A 582 -5.02 8.57 26.37
C LYS A 582 -5.83 9.21 27.50
N GLU A 583 -5.19 9.55 28.61
CA GLU A 583 -5.86 10.23 29.72
C GLU A 583 -6.39 11.61 29.30
N VAL A 584 -5.59 12.39 28.56
CA VAL A 584 -6.01 13.69 28.03
C VAL A 584 -7.18 13.54 27.05
N ASP A 585 -7.16 12.58 26.13
CA ASP A 585 -8.23 12.37 25.15
C ASP A 585 -9.56 12.01 25.82
N THR A 586 -9.52 11.15 26.85
CA THR A 586 -10.74 10.80 27.63
C THR A 586 -11.35 12.02 28.32
N ARG A 587 -10.54 12.90 28.90
CA ARG A 587 -11.00 14.16 29.51
C ARG A 587 -11.57 15.11 28.46
N LEU A 588 -10.87 15.31 27.35
CA LEU A 588 -11.33 16.17 26.26
C LEU A 588 -12.62 15.67 25.59
N GLN A 589 -12.87 14.35 25.59
CA GLN A 589 -14.11 13.76 25.12
C GLN A 589 -15.28 14.02 26.08
N ALA A 590 -15.04 13.91 27.39
CA ALA A 590 -16.04 14.24 28.42
C ALA A 590 -16.43 15.73 28.37
N ASP A 591 -15.44 16.63 28.26
CA ASP A 591 -15.66 18.07 28.15
C ASP A 591 -16.46 18.43 26.89
N ALA A 592 -16.19 17.77 25.77
CA ALA A 592 -16.93 17.94 24.53
C ALA A 592 -18.41 17.56 24.67
N ALA A 593 -18.67 16.42 25.33
CA ALA A 593 -20.02 15.93 25.57
C ALA A 593 -20.79 16.89 26.49
N GLY A 594 -20.12 17.39 27.55
CA GLY A 594 -20.66 18.44 28.43
C GLY A 594 -20.99 19.73 27.67
N GLY A 595 -20.07 20.21 26.83
CA GLY A 595 -20.30 21.41 26.01
C GLY A 595 -21.41 21.22 24.98
N SER A 596 -21.52 20.04 24.36
CA SER A 596 -22.57 19.72 23.37
C SER A 596 -23.96 19.67 23.99
N THR A 597 -24.10 19.04 25.16
CA THR A 597 -25.38 18.99 25.90
C THR A 597 -25.82 20.40 26.32
N LEU A 598 -24.88 21.21 26.79
CA LEU A 598 -25.14 22.59 27.17
C LEU A 598 -25.53 23.45 25.96
N LEU A 599 -24.88 23.25 24.80
CA LEU A 599 -25.25 23.91 23.55
C LEU A 599 -26.67 23.53 23.10
N LYS A 600 -27.04 22.24 23.11
CA LYS A 600 -28.41 21.79 22.80
C LYS A 600 -29.45 22.46 23.71
N ASN A 601 -29.18 22.49 25.02
CA ASN A 601 -30.07 23.14 25.99
C ASN A 601 -30.21 24.65 25.74
N LEU A 602 -29.13 25.34 25.36
CA LEU A 602 -29.19 26.76 25.03
C LEU A 602 -29.94 27.04 23.74
N VAL A 603 -29.81 26.18 22.72
CA VAL A 603 -30.57 26.30 21.47
C VAL A 603 -32.07 26.19 21.73
N VAL A 604 -32.50 25.20 22.52
CA VAL A 604 -33.92 25.04 22.91
C VAL A 604 -34.42 26.28 23.65
N ARG A 605 -33.69 26.76 24.67
CA ARG A 605 -34.07 27.95 25.45
C ARG A 605 -34.07 29.24 24.62
N LEU A 606 -33.18 29.33 23.65
CA LEU A 606 -33.12 30.46 22.72
C LEU A 606 -34.35 30.46 21.82
N GLU A 607 -34.76 29.30 21.33
CA GLU A 607 -35.95 29.15 20.52
C GLU A 607 -37.22 29.44 21.32
N ASP A 608 -37.32 28.99 22.57
CA ASP A 608 -38.40 29.37 23.48
C ASP A 608 -38.48 30.89 23.67
N SER A 609 -37.34 31.54 23.91
CA SER A 609 -37.28 33.00 24.07
C SER A 609 -37.70 33.73 22.78
N ARG A 610 -37.36 33.17 21.60
CA ARG A 610 -37.76 33.69 20.29
C ARG A 610 -39.26 33.57 20.09
N ILE A 611 -39.86 32.43 20.44
CA ILE A 611 -41.32 32.18 20.34
C ILE A 611 -42.09 33.13 21.26
N LEU A 612 -41.56 33.39 22.46
CA LEU A 612 -42.14 34.32 23.44
C LEU A 612 -41.87 35.81 23.12
N ASN A 613 -41.15 36.13 22.04
CA ASN A 613 -40.70 37.49 21.67
C ASN A 613 -39.89 38.21 22.77
N ASP A 614 -39.21 37.46 23.65
CA ASP A 614 -38.33 38.01 24.68
C ASP A 614 -36.94 38.28 24.11
N LEU A 615 -36.76 39.49 23.57
CA LEU A 615 -35.53 39.91 22.89
C LEU A 615 -34.32 40.03 23.83
N GLU A 616 -34.53 40.32 25.12
CA GLU A 616 -33.43 40.47 26.07
C GLU A 616 -32.83 39.12 26.42
N ASN A 617 -33.68 38.15 26.76
CA ASN A 617 -33.21 36.80 27.06
C ASN A 617 -32.67 36.11 25.82
N MET A 618 -33.28 36.34 24.65
CA MET A 618 -32.73 35.86 23.37
C MET A 618 -31.29 36.35 23.14
N ARG A 619 -31.01 37.65 23.33
CA ARG A 619 -29.65 38.21 23.18
C ARG A 619 -28.67 37.62 24.20
N LYS A 620 -29.09 37.44 25.45
CA LYS A 620 -28.26 36.79 26.49
C LYS A 620 -27.91 35.36 26.10
N ARG A 621 -28.89 34.57 25.63
CA ARG A 621 -28.68 33.18 25.19
C ARG A 621 -27.79 33.11 23.94
N LEU A 622 -27.96 34.02 22.98
CA LEU A 622 -27.08 34.13 21.80
C LEU A 622 -25.63 34.42 22.19
N HIS A 623 -25.41 35.31 23.16
CA HIS A 623 -24.06 35.62 23.64
C HIS A 623 -23.43 34.40 24.32
N GLN A 624 -24.19 33.70 25.17
CA GLN A 624 -23.75 32.44 25.79
C GLN A 624 -23.39 31.39 24.74
N LEU A 625 -24.26 31.20 23.73
CA LEU A 625 -24.04 30.26 22.64
C LEU A 625 -22.76 30.59 21.87
N LYS A 626 -22.51 31.88 21.58
CA LYS A 626 -21.27 32.32 20.93
C LYS A 626 -20.02 31.98 21.76
N THR A 627 -20.06 32.18 23.07
CA THR A 627 -18.93 31.84 23.96
C THR A 627 -18.66 30.34 23.97
N ILE A 628 -19.70 29.52 24.18
CA ILE A 628 -19.56 28.06 24.23
C ILE A 628 -19.13 27.50 22.88
N ASN A 629 -19.63 28.06 21.77
CA ASN A 629 -19.18 27.65 20.45
C ASN A 629 -17.68 27.94 20.26
N GLY A 630 -17.20 29.11 20.72
CA GLY A 630 -15.76 29.42 20.70
C GLY A 630 -14.93 28.46 21.56
N ASP A 631 -15.44 28.07 22.74
CA ASP A 631 -14.80 27.10 23.61
C ASP A 631 -14.76 25.70 22.99
N LEU A 632 -15.86 25.25 22.37
CA LEU A 632 -15.95 23.98 21.67
C LEU A 632 -15.03 23.91 20.44
N ILE A 633 -14.89 24.99 19.68
CA ILE A 633 -13.97 25.07 18.54
C ILE A 633 -12.52 24.92 19.05
N ARG A 634 -12.13 25.66 20.08
CA ARG A 634 -10.79 25.54 20.67
C ARG A 634 -10.54 24.13 21.20
N ALA A 635 -11.49 23.57 21.95
CA ALA A 635 -11.39 22.19 22.44
C ALA A 635 -11.30 21.17 21.29
N HIS A 636 -11.99 21.40 20.18
CA HIS A 636 -11.90 20.55 18.99
C HIS A 636 -10.51 20.64 18.34
N GLU A 637 -9.95 21.83 18.17
CA GLU A 637 -8.58 22.02 17.65
C GLU A 637 -7.54 21.31 18.54
N PHE A 638 -7.66 21.46 19.87
CA PHE A 638 -6.80 20.74 20.81
C PHE A 638 -6.96 19.22 20.69
N ARG A 639 -8.18 18.71 20.56
CA ARG A 639 -8.44 17.27 20.37
C ARG A 639 -7.84 16.76 19.06
N VAL A 640 -7.98 17.49 17.97
CA VAL A 640 -7.39 17.13 16.67
C VAL A 640 -5.87 17.06 16.76
N ASN A 641 -5.24 18.01 17.44
CA ASN A 641 -3.78 18.03 17.62
C ASN A 641 -3.31 16.89 18.55
N SER A 642 -3.96 16.71 19.69
CA SER A 642 -3.66 15.62 20.63
C SER A 642 -3.82 14.25 19.96
N ARG A 643 -4.85 14.07 19.15
CA ARG A 643 -5.08 12.82 18.41
C ARG A 643 -4.07 12.60 17.28
N LYS A 644 -3.62 13.65 16.59
CA LYS A 644 -2.51 13.56 15.63
C LYS A 644 -1.23 13.12 16.33
N GLU A 645 -0.94 13.68 17.51
CA GLU A 645 0.21 13.27 18.31
C GLU A 645 0.10 11.81 18.77
N LEU A 646 -1.07 11.37 19.25
CA LEU A 646 -1.32 9.98 19.61
C LEU A 646 -1.11 9.02 18.42
N ALA A 647 -1.58 9.40 17.23
CA ALA A 647 -1.38 8.58 16.03
C ALA A 647 0.11 8.48 15.63
N LEU A 648 0.88 9.54 15.82
CA LEU A 648 2.33 9.54 15.57
C LEU A 648 3.08 8.69 16.59
N THR A 649 2.76 8.80 17.89
CA THR A 649 3.40 7.98 18.94
C THR A 649 3.04 6.50 18.81
N LEU A 650 1.81 6.18 18.42
CA LEU A 650 1.43 4.79 18.07
C LEU A 650 2.20 4.28 16.86
N LYS A 651 2.39 5.12 15.83
CA LYS A 651 3.23 4.77 14.67
C LYS A 651 4.67 4.50 15.09
N GLU A 652 5.26 5.36 15.92
CA GLU A 652 6.62 5.18 16.46
C GLU A 652 6.76 3.84 17.21
N LEU A 653 5.79 3.49 18.06
CA LEU A 653 5.79 2.19 18.75
C LEU A 653 5.66 1.01 17.77
N ASN A 654 4.69 1.04 16.86
CA ASN A 654 4.47 -0.05 15.91
C ASN A 654 5.70 -0.24 15.01
N VAL A 655 6.33 0.85 14.56
CA VAL A 655 7.60 0.80 13.79
C VAL A 655 8.73 0.20 14.64
N GLY A 656 8.83 0.53 15.93
CA GLY A 656 9.79 -0.11 16.84
C GLY A 656 9.59 -1.62 16.98
N VAL A 657 8.33 -2.08 17.12
CA VAL A 657 8.00 -3.51 17.16
C VAL A 657 8.38 -4.19 15.85
N ARG A 658 8.13 -3.54 14.71
CA ARG A 658 8.56 -4.03 13.39
C ARG A 658 10.08 -4.21 13.32
N TYR A 659 10.85 -3.26 13.82
CA TYR A 659 12.31 -3.37 13.83
C TYR A 659 12.77 -4.58 14.63
N ALA A 660 12.23 -4.77 15.83
CA ALA A 660 12.54 -5.94 16.64
C ALA A 660 12.16 -7.26 15.94
N ALA A 661 11.03 -7.30 15.22
CA ALA A 661 10.64 -8.46 14.43
C ALA A 661 11.61 -8.72 13.26
N ARG A 662 12.04 -7.68 12.52
CA ARG A 662 12.96 -7.78 11.38
C ARG A 662 14.37 -8.23 11.76
N LEU A 663 14.77 -8.17 13.03
CA LEU A 663 16.03 -8.73 13.50
C LEU A 663 16.01 -10.27 13.60
N ARG A 664 14.83 -10.88 13.46
CA ARG A 664 14.58 -12.32 13.59
C ARG A 664 13.90 -12.86 12.32
N VAL A 665 13.90 -14.18 12.15
CA VAL A 665 13.32 -14.84 10.97
C VAL A 665 12.42 -15.98 11.41
N GLY A 666 11.29 -16.15 10.72
CA GLY A 666 10.30 -17.20 11.00
C GLY A 666 9.51 -16.94 12.29
N HIS A 667 9.21 -18.02 13.02
CA HIS A 667 8.42 -17.97 14.25
C HIS A 667 9.04 -17.07 15.34
N ALA A 668 10.37 -16.94 15.36
CA ALA A 668 11.05 -16.04 16.30
C ALA A 668 10.60 -14.58 16.12
N ALA A 669 10.36 -14.14 14.89
CA ALA A 669 9.89 -12.78 14.60
C ALA A 669 8.45 -12.56 15.10
N THR A 670 7.57 -13.53 14.91
CA THR A 670 6.15 -13.40 15.29
C THR A 670 5.90 -13.58 16.78
N SER A 671 6.68 -14.44 17.44
CA SER A 671 6.77 -14.47 18.91
C SER A 671 7.16 -13.10 19.48
N THR A 672 8.08 -12.37 18.85
CA THR A 672 8.45 -11.02 19.30
C THR A 672 7.31 -10.04 19.14
N VAL A 673 6.60 -10.07 18.00
CA VAL A 673 5.45 -9.20 17.78
C VAL A 673 4.37 -9.41 18.85
N THR A 674 4.04 -10.67 19.16
CA THR A 674 3.03 -11.00 20.17
C THR A 674 3.46 -10.61 21.58
N ARG A 675 4.71 -10.86 21.97
CA ARG A 675 5.26 -10.42 23.27
C ARG A 675 5.31 -8.90 23.41
N CYS A 676 5.77 -8.19 22.38
CA CYS A 676 5.77 -6.73 22.37
C CYS A 676 4.34 -6.19 22.46
N ARG A 677 3.38 -6.78 21.75
CA ARG A 677 1.97 -6.38 21.81
C ARG A 677 1.39 -6.59 23.20
N ALA A 678 1.63 -7.74 23.83
CA ALA A 678 1.21 -8.02 25.20
C ALA A 678 1.80 -6.99 26.18
N ALA A 679 3.09 -6.68 26.06
CA ALA A 679 3.75 -5.67 26.89
C ALA A 679 3.16 -4.25 26.70
N ILE A 680 2.77 -3.89 25.47
CA ILE A 680 2.11 -2.61 25.17
C ILE A 680 0.69 -2.58 25.74
N GLN A 681 -0.06 -3.68 25.67
CA GLN A 681 -1.40 -3.79 26.25
C GLN A 681 -1.39 -3.75 27.78
N GLU A 682 -0.38 -4.35 28.41
CA GLU A 682 -0.15 -4.31 29.86
C GLU A 682 0.53 -3.02 30.35
N GLU A 683 0.90 -2.13 29.43
CA GLU A 683 1.61 -0.87 29.71
C GLU A 683 2.94 -1.06 30.49
N ASN A 684 3.63 -2.18 30.25
CA ASN A 684 4.84 -2.57 31.00
C ASN A 684 6.13 -2.32 30.20
N THR A 685 6.84 -1.23 30.55
CA THR A 685 8.09 -0.82 29.90
C THR A 685 9.20 -1.86 29.99
N ARG A 686 9.33 -2.55 31.14
CA ARG A 686 10.40 -3.54 31.34
C ARG A 686 10.18 -4.81 30.51
N ALA A 687 8.93 -5.26 30.44
CA ALA A 687 8.55 -6.38 29.57
C ALA A 687 8.81 -6.03 28.11
N LEU A 688 8.50 -4.80 27.69
CA LEU A 688 8.77 -4.32 26.33
C LEU A 688 10.25 -4.38 25.99
N VAL A 689 11.14 -3.81 26.83
CA VAL A 689 12.59 -3.85 26.60
C VAL A 689 13.13 -5.29 26.54
N THR A 690 12.64 -6.16 27.42
CA THR A 690 13.05 -7.58 27.41
C THR A 690 12.64 -8.29 26.12
N ALA A 691 11.43 -8.01 25.62
CA ALA A 691 10.94 -8.54 24.35
C ALA A 691 11.73 -7.99 23.15
N LEU A 692 12.14 -6.72 23.17
CA LEU A 692 12.99 -6.14 22.12
C LEU A 692 14.35 -6.86 22.06
N GLN A 693 14.98 -7.06 23.22
CA GLN A 693 16.33 -7.63 23.30
C GLN A 693 16.37 -9.11 22.93
N ASN A 694 15.48 -9.93 23.51
CA ASN A 694 15.57 -11.39 23.40
C ASN A 694 14.51 -12.02 22.49
N GLY A 695 13.47 -11.25 22.15
CA GLY A 695 12.37 -11.70 21.31
C GLY A 695 11.23 -12.32 22.08
#